data_AF-A0A225DQN0-F1
#
_entry.id   AF-A0A225DQN0-F1
#
_cell.length_a   1.000
_cell.length_b   1.000
_cell.length_c   1.000
_cell.angle_alpha   90.00
_cell.angle_beta   90.00
_cell.angle_gamma   90.00
#
_symmetry.space_group_name_H-M   'P 1'
#
loop_
_entity.id
_entity.type
_entity.pdbx_description
1 polymer ?
#
loop_
_entity_poly.entity_id
_entity_poly.type
_entity_poly.pdbx_seq_one_letter_code
_entity_poly.pdbx_strand_id
1 'polypeptide(L)'
;MVFFGPSFSGKSTLIRIFVHAAAASPEQDAIVLTPAAASAAIVSGESVPYLIRVDDPGVGPPGKFVICDSDGRTAEELLARPDVFDRRASGGALATAVRAADALVLVVAADASPQAVGQTFESFRQFLGGLERGRTFGRVVGGLPVFLTLTKCDELHSSGDAPTDWLARVDVRKDEIRKRFVVDFGDELVTEAEPDEEPTDDPFLPFGSIDLHVAATATRVPDGPAFAAHSDPGGTFGVADLVRDSLTAGRAYRDRATGAARRLKWTVRGAGAVLATMLIGLTGLVAASGFAGDPLADRVRAYEASEPPPAVRLSDAQYARFRHELQAVRVNPRFDALPTDLKDFVTTRLSEFDAYKEYRGRFRPPRLGPAEVRSTEQADRLAADLTTALAPPPEYAEAWAETDAVRLWWKWQADLVLVREAAGRLQDWYSGLIRRANQLLLTDKPPDPAWRAEVGGLFKSAVAPPFAPTAEIEQSLAVPIVRGRKLTYAPAFAADRVVRSATDWADARDRLTHLRDLADALGLIAGPGAPFAVLELPEPTPDGNGSRELAAARLAALRVAFPPPAYPGDDYPEWVTDAFPDPVRKLLDTRLAGTFDVGARHARVVVAQLLNGAEDRTRAADQIARDDGLKAWSRLLGLLRKWTAPPATPVVDPVRELVEFLKRDRFDLDLRSVVVTLPDDLLEQRPEPRGSFVVTHTPAGGAPREYKFRVEGDGRREHAATAFTFVPDGPSAAIPYRSGDGLTAALGLRAGGREYRLVWSGGRSAVYQFDRLWAPPKVEKVGPLPVPEPAPGVRLVVPPPGTLPAIPALLPDSAASGR
;
A
#
# COMPACT_ATOMS: atom_id res chain seq x y z
N MET A 1 0.65 -0.34 32.13
CA MET A 1 0.08 -0.48 30.79
C MET A 1 0.95 0.29 29.81
N VAL A 2 1.22 -0.27 28.63
CA VAL A 2 2.07 0.38 27.61
C VAL A 2 1.31 0.50 26.30
N PHE A 3 1.29 1.71 25.72
CA PHE A 3 0.68 1.98 24.43
C PHE A 3 1.73 1.88 23.30
N PHE A 4 1.32 1.27 22.20
CA PHE A 4 2.09 1.03 20.99
C PHE A 4 1.30 1.43 19.76
N GLY A 5 1.99 1.75 18.68
CA GLY A 5 1.36 2.06 17.40
C GLY A 5 2.31 2.84 16.51
N PRO A 6 2.07 2.82 15.19
CA PRO A 6 2.86 3.58 14.23
C PRO A 6 2.75 5.09 14.52
N SER A 7 3.69 5.85 13.98
CA SER A 7 3.62 7.31 13.98
C SER A 7 2.27 7.77 13.40
N PHE A 8 1.70 8.84 13.95
CA PHE A 8 0.39 9.41 13.53
C PHE A 8 -0.86 8.53 13.76
N SER A 9 -0.74 7.40 14.46
CA SER A 9 -1.88 6.59 14.91
C SER A 9 -2.79 7.27 15.94
N GLY A 10 -2.49 8.50 16.38
CA GLY A 10 -3.25 9.20 17.42
C GLY A 10 -2.95 8.73 18.85
N LYS A 11 -1.93 7.90 19.06
CA LYS A 11 -1.51 7.35 20.37
C LYS A 11 -1.40 8.39 21.49
N SER A 12 -0.57 9.44 21.33
CA SER A 12 -0.37 10.44 22.38
C SER A 12 -1.63 11.25 22.68
N THR A 13 -2.49 11.47 21.69
CA THR A 13 -3.80 12.10 21.89
C THR A 13 -4.72 11.17 22.68
N LEU A 14 -4.79 9.89 22.30
CA LEU A 14 -5.55 8.88 23.04
C LEU A 14 -5.09 8.79 24.49
N ILE A 15 -3.78 8.79 24.77
CA ILE A 15 -3.25 8.70 26.14
C ILE A 15 -3.66 9.92 26.98
N ARG A 16 -3.60 11.13 26.42
CA ARG A 16 -4.03 12.33 27.15
C ARG A 16 -5.51 12.24 27.53
N ILE A 17 -6.34 11.80 26.60
CA ILE A 17 -7.78 11.63 26.82
C ILE A 17 -8.04 10.47 27.78
N PHE A 18 -7.34 9.35 27.64
CA PHE A 18 -7.41 8.19 28.52
C PHE A 18 -7.08 8.59 29.96
N VAL A 19 -6.00 9.33 30.18
CA VAL A 19 -5.61 9.81 31.51
C VAL A 19 -6.63 10.81 32.06
N HIS A 20 -7.16 11.70 31.21
CA HIS A 20 -8.21 12.63 31.63
C HIS A 20 -9.51 11.90 32.02
N ALA A 21 -9.95 10.94 31.20
CA ALA A 21 -11.14 10.12 31.46
C ALA A 21 -10.96 9.28 32.73
N ALA A 22 -9.78 8.70 32.95
CA ALA A 22 -9.45 7.98 34.19
C ALA A 22 -9.45 8.89 35.43
N ALA A 23 -9.17 10.19 35.26
CA ALA A 23 -9.14 11.19 36.33
C ALA A 23 -10.50 11.86 36.59
N ALA A 24 -11.40 11.89 35.61
CA ALA A 24 -12.68 12.60 35.65
C ALA A 24 -13.81 11.83 36.36
N SER A 25 -13.50 10.76 37.08
CA SER A 25 -14.51 9.97 37.80
C SER A 25 -15.15 10.82 38.93
N PRO A 26 -16.49 10.89 39.04
CA PRO A 26 -17.22 11.90 39.81
C PRO A 26 -17.07 11.87 41.34
N GLU A 27 -16.18 11.05 41.90
CA GLU A 27 -15.82 11.05 43.32
C GLU A 27 -14.30 11.29 43.51
N GLN A 28 -13.94 12.50 44.00
CA GLN A 28 -12.67 12.88 44.68
C GLN A 28 -11.55 13.65 43.96
N ASP A 29 -10.73 14.26 44.84
CA ASP A 29 -9.63 15.21 44.66
C ASP A 29 -8.57 14.81 43.63
N ALA A 30 -8.27 15.79 42.78
CA ALA A 30 -7.49 15.66 41.55
C ALA A 30 -6.10 15.01 41.73
N ILE A 31 -5.90 13.97 40.91
CA ILE A 31 -4.61 13.37 40.56
C ILE A 31 -3.67 14.46 40.02
N VAL A 32 -2.44 14.52 40.55
CA VAL A 32 -1.40 15.36 39.97
C VAL A 32 -0.87 14.71 38.69
N LEU A 33 -1.29 15.26 37.54
CA LEU A 33 -0.65 15.09 36.24
C LEU A 33 0.76 15.73 36.26
N THR A 34 1.67 15.16 37.02
CA THR A 34 3.10 15.46 36.86
C THR A 34 3.72 14.32 36.05
N PRO A 35 4.38 14.59 34.91
CA PRO A 35 5.40 13.67 34.42
C PRO A 35 6.29 13.37 35.62
N ALA A 36 6.50 12.10 35.97
CA ALA A 36 6.99 11.70 37.28
C ALA A 36 8.35 12.32 37.63
N ALA A 37 8.36 13.56 38.14
CA ALA A 37 9.58 14.30 38.48
C ALA A 37 10.35 13.63 39.63
N ALA A 38 9.68 12.74 40.38
CA ALA A 38 10.27 11.96 41.45
C ALA A 38 10.87 10.60 41.01
N SER A 39 10.80 10.22 39.72
CA SER A 39 11.51 9.05 39.18
C SER A 39 12.45 9.50 38.06
N ALA A 40 13.40 10.37 38.40
CA ALA A 40 14.41 10.92 37.48
C ALA A 40 15.33 9.87 36.82
N ALA A 41 15.17 8.57 37.12
CA ALA A 41 15.94 7.49 36.51
C ALA A 41 15.30 6.90 35.23
N ILE A 42 14.05 7.25 34.88
CA ILE A 42 13.30 6.58 33.79
C ILE A 42 12.90 7.54 32.64
N VAL A 43 13.15 8.85 32.75
CA VAL A 43 12.91 9.78 31.63
C VAL A 43 14.09 9.70 30.65
N SER A 44 14.22 8.57 29.94
CA SER A 44 14.88 8.58 28.64
C SER A 44 13.86 9.11 27.63
N GLY A 45 14.28 9.83 26.58
CA GLY A 45 13.39 10.35 25.53
C GLY A 45 12.57 9.27 24.78
N GLU A 46 12.68 8.02 25.18
CA GLU A 46 12.02 6.83 24.64
C GLU A 46 10.62 6.58 25.20
N SER A 47 10.36 6.97 26.47
CA SER A 47 9.05 6.75 27.11
C SER A 47 8.73 7.77 28.20
N VAL A 48 7.47 8.22 28.24
CA VAL A 48 6.96 9.14 29.27
C VAL A 48 5.96 8.38 30.16
N PRO A 49 6.30 8.10 31.43
CA PRO A 49 5.38 7.46 32.36
C PRO A 49 4.42 8.48 33.02
N TYR A 50 3.13 8.14 33.01
CA TYR A 50 2.05 8.83 33.70
C TYR A 50 1.56 7.95 34.86
N LEU A 51 1.60 8.46 36.08
CA LEU A 51 1.05 7.78 37.26
C LEU A 51 -0.39 8.24 37.47
N ILE A 52 -1.33 7.31 37.40
CA ILE A 52 -2.74 7.57 37.69
C ILE A 52 -3.19 6.76 38.90
N ARG A 53 -4.06 7.34 39.70
CA ARG A 53 -4.77 6.64 40.78
C ARG A 53 -6.22 6.54 40.36
N VAL A 54 -6.75 5.33 40.27
CA VAL A 54 -8.16 5.11 39.89
C VAL A 54 -8.88 4.56 41.12
N ASP A 55 -9.82 5.36 41.61
CA ASP A 55 -10.69 5.06 42.75
C ASP A 55 -12.13 4.80 42.25
N ASP A 56 -12.27 4.19 41.07
CA ASP A 56 -13.55 3.83 40.47
C ASP A 56 -14.02 2.44 40.98
N PRO A 57 -15.16 2.35 41.69
CA PRO A 57 -15.70 1.08 42.17
C PRO A 57 -15.99 0.08 41.04
N GLY A 58 -16.22 0.54 39.81
CA GLY A 58 -16.40 -0.30 38.63
C GLY A 58 -15.12 -0.96 38.12
N VAL A 59 -13.94 -0.44 38.50
CA VAL A 59 -12.61 -0.97 38.14
C VAL A 59 -12.00 -1.81 39.29
N GLY A 60 -12.73 -1.92 40.41
CA GLY A 60 -12.34 -2.63 41.63
C GLY A 60 -11.74 -1.72 42.70
N PRO A 61 -11.03 -2.24 43.72
CA PRO A 61 -10.50 -1.41 44.80
C PRO A 61 -9.55 -0.30 44.30
N PRO A 62 -9.42 0.83 45.02
CA PRO A 62 -8.43 1.88 44.75
C PRO A 62 -7.05 1.34 44.34
N GLY A 63 -6.53 1.75 43.19
CA GLY A 63 -5.25 1.25 42.67
C GLY A 63 -4.40 2.30 41.98
N LYS A 64 -3.08 2.12 42.02
CA LYS A 64 -2.10 2.93 41.28
C LYS A 64 -1.75 2.24 39.98
N PHE A 65 -1.88 2.95 38.87
CA PHE A 65 -1.52 2.45 37.54
C PHE A 65 -0.45 3.35 36.92
N VAL A 66 0.48 2.73 36.21
CA VAL A 66 1.49 3.44 35.41
C VAL A 66 1.15 3.22 33.95
N ILE A 67 0.92 4.32 33.24
CA ILE A 67 0.70 4.36 31.80
C ILE A 67 1.98 4.88 31.16
N CYS A 68 2.56 4.12 30.24
CA CYS A 68 3.73 4.57 29.50
C CYS A 68 3.32 4.98 28.08
N ASP A 69 3.55 6.25 27.74
CA ASP A 69 3.55 6.71 26.35
C ASP A 69 4.92 6.42 25.76
N SER A 70 4.94 5.66 24.67
CA SER A 70 6.17 5.40 23.92
C SER A 70 6.37 6.49 22.87
N ASP A 71 7.60 6.90 22.57
CA ASP A 71 7.81 7.70 21.36
C ASP A 71 7.42 6.88 20.12
N GLY A 72 6.83 7.51 19.11
CA GLY A 72 6.39 6.81 17.89
C GLY A 72 7.54 6.11 17.17
N ARG A 73 8.72 6.76 17.10
CA ARG A 73 9.90 6.20 16.44
C ARG A 73 10.56 5.13 17.28
N THR A 74 10.66 5.32 18.60
CA THR A 74 11.20 4.29 19.48
C THR A 74 10.30 3.05 19.54
N ALA A 75 8.97 3.24 19.52
CA ALA A 75 8.03 2.14 19.42
C ALA A 75 8.21 1.37 18.10
N GLU A 76 8.35 2.09 16.98
CA GLU A 76 8.61 1.51 15.67
C GLU A 76 9.95 0.77 15.61
N GLU A 77 11.01 1.32 16.20
CA GLU A 77 12.31 0.63 16.31
C GLU A 77 12.20 -0.63 17.18
N LEU A 78 11.49 -0.56 18.30
CA LEU A 78 11.25 -1.70 19.20
C LEU A 78 10.39 -2.78 18.52
N LEU A 79 9.46 -2.38 17.64
CA LEU A 79 8.67 -3.29 16.81
C LEU A 79 9.54 -3.97 15.74
N ALA A 80 10.47 -3.23 15.13
CA ALA A 80 11.37 -3.73 14.10
C ALA A 80 12.53 -4.59 14.64
N ARG A 81 12.87 -4.46 15.93
CA ARG A 81 14.05 -5.08 16.55
C ARG A 81 13.69 -5.91 17.79
N PRO A 82 13.12 -7.11 17.63
CA PRO A 82 12.69 -7.94 18.76
C PRO A 82 13.85 -8.46 19.65
N ASP A 83 15.10 -8.35 19.21
CA ASP A 83 16.31 -8.69 19.96
C ASP A 83 16.54 -7.79 21.18
N VAL A 84 15.94 -6.59 21.22
CA VAL A 84 16.06 -5.65 22.37
C VAL A 84 15.49 -6.19 23.68
N PHE A 85 14.68 -7.25 23.64
CA PHE A 85 14.14 -7.90 24.83
C PHE A 85 15.09 -8.91 25.49
N ASP A 86 16.16 -9.30 24.81
CA ASP A 86 17.16 -10.21 25.36
C ASP A 86 17.83 -9.59 26.59
N ARG A 87 17.80 -10.30 27.72
CA ARG A 87 18.32 -9.81 29.02
C ARG A 87 19.80 -9.42 29.00
N ARG A 88 20.56 -9.87 28.00
CA ARG A 88 21.99 -9.57 27.83
C ARG A 88 22.24 -8.27 27.07
N ALA A 89 21.26 -7.80 26.29
CA ALA A 89 21.30 -6.50 25.66
C ALA A 89 20.82 -5.45 26.66
N SER A 90 21.51 -4.32 26.74
CA SER A 90 21.14 -3.16 27.55
C SER A 90 19.83 -2.54 27.03
N GLY A 91 18.69 -3.17 27.28
CA GLY A 91 17.39 -2.71 26.78
C GLY A 91 17.02 -1.37 27.42
N GLY A 92 16.69 -0.37 26.59
CA GLY A 92 16.27 0.97 27.00
C GLY A 92 15.07 0.99 27.96
N ALA A 93 14.69 2.17 28.43
CA ALA A 93 13.65 2.33 29.44
C ALA A 93 12.30 1.76 28.96
N LEU A 94 12.00 1.95 27.67
CA LEU A 94 10.79 1.40 27.04
C LEU A 94 10.77 -0.13 27.05
N ALA A 95 11.85 -0.80 26.62
CA ALA A 95 11.93 -2.27 26.64
C ALA A 95 11.72 -2.83 28.06
N THR A 96 12.23 -2.13 29.08
CA THR A 96 12.03 -2.50 30.48
C THR A 96 10.58 -2.28 30.93
N ALA A 97 9.96 -1.16 30.58
CA ALA A 97 8.55 -0.90 30.86
C ALA A 97 7.62 -1.95 30.21
N VAL A 98 7.95 -2.39 29.00
CA VAL A 98 7.20 -3.39 28.24
C VAL A 98 7.30 -4.78 28.85
N ARG A 99 8.50 -5.19 29.28
CA ARG A 99 8.68 -6.46 30.02
C ARG A 99 7.91 -6.48 31.34
N ALA A 100 7.77 -5.33 31.98
CA ALA A 100 7.03 -5.17 33.22
C ALA A 100 5.53 -4.90 33.01
N ALA A 101 5.06 -4.80 31.77
CA ALA A 101 3.69 -4.43 31.48
C ALA A 101 2.71 -5.55 31.88
N ASP A 102 1.64 -5.13 32.55
CA ASP A 102 0.50 -5.99 32.91
C ASP A 102 -0.60 -5.99 31.83
N ALA A 103 -0.56 -5.04 30.89
CA ALA A 103 -1.44 -4.96 29.71
C ALA A 103 -0.75 -4.13 28.61
N LEU A 104 -1.01 -4.49 27.35
CA LEU A 104 -0.53 -3.79 26.16
C LEU A 104 -1.71 -3.22 25.36
N VAL A 105 -1.53 -2.02 24.79
CA VAL A 105 -2.51 -1.40 23.90
C VAL A 105 -1.84 -1.12 22.56
N LEU A 106 -2.26 -1.81 21.51
CA LEU A 106 -1.84 -1.54 20.12
C LEU A 106 -2.84 -0.61 19.45
N VAL A 107 -2.38 0.54 19.01
CA VAL A 107 -3.18 1.60 18.41
C VAL A 107 -3.06 1.56 16.90
N VAL A 108 -4.20 1.50 16.21
CA VAL A 108 -4.32 1.52 14.75
C VAL A 108 -5.30 2.60 14.36
N ALA A 109 -4.94 3.47 13.41
CA ALA A 109 -5.85 4.52 12.97
C ALA A 109 -6.97 3.96 12.09
N ALA A 110 -8.19 4.47 12.26
CA ALA A 110 -9.37 4.02 11.50
C ALA A 110 -9.20 4.20 9.99
N ASP A 111 -8.55 5.30 9.59
CA ASP A 111 -8.21 5.69 8.23
C ASP A 111 -7.00 4.93 7.64
N ALA A 112 -6.34 4.07 8.43
CA ALA A 112 -5.15 3.36 7.96
C ALA A 112 -5.46 2.47 6.75
N SER A 113 -4.61 2.51 5.72
CA SER A 113 -4.79 1.63 4.56
C SER A 113 -4.66 0.15 4.97
N PRO A 114 -5.29 -0.77 4.23
CA PRO A 114 -5.14 -2.21 4.46
C PRO A 114 -3.68 -2.67 4.54
N GLN A 115 -2.80 -2.08 3.71
CA GLN A 115 -1.36 -2.36 3.72
C GLN A 115 -0.67 -1.89 5.00
N ALA A 116 -0.98 -0.66 5.46
CA ALA A 116 -0.42 -0.11 6.70
C ALA A 116 -0.84 -0.92 7.94
N VAL A 117 -2.08 -1.39 7.97
CA VAL A 117 -2.58 -2.31 9.00
C VAL A 117 -1.78 -3.61 9.00
N GLY A 118 -1.62 -4.25 7.83
CA GLY A 118 -0.85 -5.49 7.70
C GLY A 118 0.61 -5.35 8.14
N GLN A 119 1.28 -4.25 7.75
CA GLN A 119 2.65 -3.95 8.21
C GLN A 119 2.73 -3.75 9.73
N THR A 120 1.74 -3.09 10.32
CA THR A 120 1.65 -2.89 11.77
C THR A 120 1.49 -4.22 12.49
N PHE A 121 0.64 -5.12 11.99
CA PHE A 121 0.42 -6.45 12.56
C PHE A 121 1.64 -7.34 12.45
N GLU A 122 2.29 -7.36 11.30
CA GLU A 122 3.53 -8.13 11.11
C GLU A 122 4.63 -7.65 12.07
N SER A 123 4.80 -6.32 12.21
CA SER A 123 5.78 -5.75 13.14
C SER A 123 5.41 -6.07 14.60
N PHE A 124 4.13 -6.01 14.94
CA PHE A 124 3.64 -6.37 16.28
C PHE A 124 3.81 -7.85 16.59
N ARG A 125 3.63 -8.73 15.60
CA ARG A 125 3.87 -10.18 15.70
C ARG A 125 5.32 -10.46 16.05
N GLN A 126 6.26 -9.86 15.32
CA GLN A 126 7.70 -9.98 15.60
C GLN A 126 8.04 -9.48 17.01
N PHE A 127 7.47 -8.33 17.39
CA PHE A 127 7.59 -7.77 18.74
C PHE A 127 7.11 -8.72 19.83
N LEU A 128 5.93 -9.34 19.67
CA LEU A 128 5.41 -10.31 20.63
C LEU A 128 6.37 -11.51 20.73
N GLY A 129 6.84 -12.07 19.61
CA GLY A 129 7.85 -13.15 19.64
C GLY A 129 9.17 -12.75 20.33
N GLY A 130 9.59 -11.49 20.23
CA GLY A 130 10.70 -10.94 21.01
C GLY A 130 10.40 -10.86 22.52
N LEU A 131 9.24 -10.31 22.86
CA LEU A 131 8.77 -10.18 24.24
C LEU A 131 8.66 -11.55 24.93
N GLU A 132 8.35 -12.60 24.18
CA GLU A 132 8.21 -13.99 24.67
C GLU A 132 9.52 -14.51 25.18
N ARG A 133 10.54 -14.41 24.31
CA ARG A 133 11.91 -14.79 24.61
C ARG A 133 12.47 -13.99 25.78
N GLY A 134 12.06 -12.72 25.91
CA GLY A 134 12.40 -11.89 27.06
C GLY A 134 11.73 -12.30 28.38
N ARG A 135 10.47 -12.78 28.34
CA ARG A 135 9.64 -13.12 29.52
C ARG A 135 9.74 -14.59 29.97
N THR A 136 10.15 -15.52 29.10
CA THR A 136 10.11 -17.00 29.27
C THR A 136 10.78 -17.56 30.54
N PHE A 137 11.64 -16.81 31.24
CA PHE A 137 12.19 -17.24 32.53
C PHE A 137 11.30 -16.92 33.75
N GLY A 138 10.29 -16.06 33.60
CA GLY A 138 9.22 -15.90 34.57
C GLY A 138 8.00 -16.65 34.05
N ARG A 139 7.82 -17.92 34.46
CA ARG A 139 6.59 -18.69 34.14
C ARG A 139 5.38 -18.00 34.75
N VAL A 140 4.79 -17.04 34.05
CA VAL A 140 3.53 -16.41 34.42
C VAL A 140 2.43 -17.23 33.75
N VAL A 141 1.57 -17.84 34.57
CA VAL A 141 0.43 -18.61 34.10
C VAL A 141 -0.70 -17.63 33.81
N GLY A 142 -0.97 -17.40 32.53
CA GLY A 142 -2.12 -16.64 32.05
C GLY A 142 -1.75 -15.66 30.94
N GLY A 143 -2.72 -15.44 30.05
CA GLY A 143 -2.61 -14.55 28.91
C GLY A 143 -2.29 -13.11 29.27
N LEU A 144 -1.32 -12.52 28.60
CA LEU A 144 -1.08 -11.07 28.67
C LEU A 144 -2.24 -10.35 27.94
N PRO A 145 -3.02 -9.47 28.59
CA PRO A 145 -4.08 -8.73 27.93
C PRO A 145 -3.52 -7.81 26.85
N VAL A 146 -4.04 -7.94 25.63
CA VAL A 146 -3.66 -7.10 24.48
C VAL A 146 -4.92 -6.45 23.91
N PHE A 147 -4.93 -5.11 23.93
CA PHE A 147 -6.03 -4.30 23.41
C PHE A 147 -5.65 -3.74 22.04
N LEU A 148 -6.33 -4.19 21.00
CA LEU A 148 -6.26 -3.62 19.66
C LEU A 148 -7.26 -2.46 19.57
N THR A 149 -6.76 -1.23 19.61
CA THR A 149 -7.57 -0.02 19.67
C THR A 149 -7.56 0.70 18.33
N LEU A 150 -8.74 0.78 17.71
CA LEU A 150 -9.00 1.64 16.56
C LEU A 150 -9.15 3.08 17.04
N THR A 151 -8.32 4.00 16.56
CA THR A 151 -8.38 5.43 16.87
C THR A 151 -8.92 6.24 15.71
N LYS A 152 -9.25 7.51 15.96
CA LYS A 152 -9.78 8.44 14.95
C LYS A 152 -11.07 7.94 14.30
N CYS A 153 -11.91 7.24 15.05
CA CYS A 153 -13.20 6.77 14.51
C CYS A 153 -14.11 7.92 14.07
N ASP A 154 -13.84 9.17 14.48
CA ASP A 154 -14.51 10.36 13.95
C ASP A 154 -14.23 10.62 12.47
N GLU A 155 -13.11 10.12 11.92
CA GLU A 155 -12.80 10.24 10.48
C GLU A 155 -13.62 9.27 9.62
N LEU A 156 -14.29 8.28 10.21
CA LEU A 156 -15.23 7.39 9.51
C LEU A 156 -16.61 8.02 9.29
N HIS A 157 -16.83 9.24 9.79
CA HIS A 157 -18.05 10.01 9.56
C HIS A 157 -17.99 10.74 8.21
N SER A 158 -19.06 10.64 7.44
CA SER A 158 -19.34 11.34 6.21
C SER A 158 -20.41 12.42 6.44
N SER A 159 -20.36 13.49 5.64
CA SER A 159 -21.33 14.58 5.75
C SER A 159 -22.75 14.07 5.48
N GLY A 160 -23.62 14.12 6.49
CA GLY A 160 -25.03 13.74 6.39
C GLY A 160 -25.38 12.38 6.99
N ASP A 161 -24.44 11.68 7.62
CA ASP A 161 -24.75 10.42 8.28
C ASP A 161 -25.67 10.59 9.49
N ALA A 162 -26.52 9.59 9.72
CA ALA A 162 -27.13 9.38 11.02
C ALA A 162 -26.12 8.71 11.98
N PRO A 163 -26.28 8.85 13.31
CA PRO A 163 -25.44 8.16 14.29
C PRO A 163 -25.35 6.65 14.08
N THR A 164 -26.45 6.02 13.67
CA THR A 164 -26.52 4.59 13.38
C THR A 164 -25.60 4.19 12.21
N ASP A 165 -25.48 5.03 11.19
CA ASP A 165 -24.67 4.73 10.00
C ASP A 165 -23.17 4.85 10.32
N TRP A 166 -22.80 5.87 11.09
CA TRP A 166 -21.45 6.04 11.59
C TRP A 166 -21.03 4.87 12.50
N LEU A 167 -21.87 4.50 13.47
CA LEU A 167 -21.62 3.36 14.36
C LEU A 167 -21.50 2.05 13.59
N ALA A 168 -22.37 1.82 12.61
CA ALA A 168 -22.29 0.64 11.74
C ALA A 168 -20.95 0.57 10.99
N ARG A 169 -20.43 1.70 10.48
CA ARG A 169 -19.10 1.73 9.84
C ARG A 169 -17.96 1.51 10.83
N VAL A 170 -18.06 2.03 12.06
CA VAL A 170 -17.09 1.75 13.12
C VAL A 170 -17.05 0.25 13.43
N ASP A 171 -18.21 -0.40 13.56
CA ASP A 171 -18.28 -1.85 13.84
C ASP A 171 -17.78 -2.69 12.67
N VAL A 172 -18.16 -2.35 11.42
CA VAL A 172 -17.60 -3.00 10.22
C VAL A 172 -16.07 -2.90 10.21
N ARG A 173 -15.52 -1.73 10.56
CA ARG A 173 -14.08 -1.53 10.59
C ARG A 173 -13.40 -2.31 11.73
N LYS A 174 -14.02 -2.38 12.92
CA LYS A 174 -13.54 -3.24 14.03
C LYS A 174 -13.49 -4.71 13.60
N ASP A 175 -14.53 -5.18 12.93
CA ASP A 175 -14.62 -6.57 12.44
C ASP A 175 -13.58 -6.86 11.36
N GLU A 176 -13.36 -5.93 10.42
CA GLU A 176 -12.31 -6.05 9.40
C GLU A 176 -10.92 -6.18 10.06
N ILE A 177 -10.63 -5.27 11.00
CA ILE A 177 -9.38 -5.25 11.75
C ILE A 177 -9.19 -6.52 12.58
N ARG A 178 -10.25 -7.00 13.25
CA ARG A 178 -10.25 -8.27 13.99
C ARG A 178 -9.96 -9.44 13.08
N LYS A 179 -10.71 -9.59 11.99
CA LYS A 179 -10.55 -10.69 11.01
C LYS A 179 -9.14 -10.69 10.45
N ARG A 180 -8.61 -9.52 10.11
CA ARG A 180 -7.26 -9.40 9.59
C ARG A 180 -6.20 -9.77 10.61
N PHE A 181 -6.36 -9.33 11.86
CA PHE A 181 -5.47 -9.75 12.95
C PHE A 181 -5.51 -11.27 13.11
N VAL A 182 -6.69 -11.89 13.11
CA VAL A 182 -6.83 -13.34 13.21
C VAL A 182 -6.23 -14.06 12.01
N VAL A 183 -6.37 -13.55 10.78
CA VAL A 183 -5.74 -14.15 9.59
C VAL A 183 -4.22 -14.05 9.65
N ASP A 184 -3.70 -12.85 9.93
CA ASP A 184 -2.26 -12.58 9.94
C ASP A 184 -1.55 -13.31 11.10
N PHE A 185 -2.25 -13.61 12.20
CA PHE A 185 -1.71 -14.37 13.35
C PHE A 185 -2.13 -15.85 13.38
N GLY A 186 -3.20 -16.23 12.69
CA GLY A 186 -3.88 -17.53 12.84
C GLY A 186 -3.31 -18.64 11.96
N ASP A 187 -2.71 -18.31 10.81
CA ASP A 187 -2.12 -19.32 9.91
C ASP A 187 -1.01 -20.17 10.58
N GLU A 188 -0.37 -19.63 11.63
CA GLU A 188 0.67 -20.33 12.42
C GLU A 188 0.09 -21.04 13.68
N LEU A 189 -1.17 -20.77 14.03
CA LEU A 189 -1.86 -21.30 15.22
C LEU A 189 -2.81 -22.46 14.91
N VAL A 190 -3.46 -22.44 13.74
CA VAL A 190 -4.38 -23.49 13.29
C VAL A 190 -3.63 -24.77 12.92
N THR A 191 -2.31 -24.71 12.69
CA THR A 191 -1.52 -25.89 12.32
C THR A 191 -1.27 -26.88 13.47
N GLU A 192 -1.65 -26.55 14.71
CA GLU A 192 -1.50 -27.45 15.88
C GLU A 192 -2.84 -27.94 16.50
N ALA A 193 -4.00 -27.47 16.03
CA ALA A 193 -5.30 -27.95 16.52
C ALA A 193 -5.74 -29.18 15.73
N GLU A 194 -6.08 -30.28 16.43
CA GLU A 194 -6.64 -31.47 15.77
C GLU A 194 -7.98 -31.12 15.09
N PRO A 195 -8.26 -31.66 13.88
CA PRO A 195 -9.36 -31.22 13.01
C PRO A 195 -10.79 -31.42 13.56
N ASP A 196 -10.96 -31.97 14.76
CA ASP A 196 -12.26 -32.30 15.36
C ASP A 196 -12.65 -31.41 16.56
N GLU A 197 -11.82 -30.44 16.99
CA GLU A 197 -12.21 -29.49 18.05
C GLU A 197 -12.93 -28.25 17.47
N GLU A 198 -14.13 -27.96 18.00
CA GLU A 198 -14.84 -26.72 17.69
C GLU A 198 -13.93 -25.51 17.95
N PRO A 199 -13.86 -24.53 17.02
CA PRO A 199 -13.03 -23.35 17.20
C PRO A 199 -13.43 -22.64 18.49
N THR A 200 -12.57 -22.73 19.50
CA THR A 200 -12.69 -21.91 20.70
C THR A 200 -12.31 -20.48 20.31
N ASP A 201 -13.04 -19.49 20.84
CA ASP A 201 -12.90 -18.07 20.45
C ASP A 201 -11.52 -17.45 20.80
N ASP A 202 -10.62 -18.20 21.47
CA ASP A 202 -9.34 -17.71 21.96
C ASP A 202 -8.14 -18.40 21.26
N PRO A 203 -7.37 -17.68 20.41
CA PRO A 203 -6.17 -18.22 19.78
C PRO A 203 -5.05 -18.48 20.82
N PHE A 204 -4.67 -19.75 20.98
CA PHE A 204 -3.58 -20.17 21.87
C PHE A 204 -2.21 -19.85 21.26
N LEU A 205 -1.60 -18.73 21.65
CA LEU A 205 -0.21 -18.42 21.35
C LEU A 205 0.74 -19.08 22.38
N PRO A 206 2.02 -19.34 22.04
CA PRO A 206 3.00 -19.96 22.93
C PRO A 206 3.33 -19.14 24.21
N PHE A 207 2.76 -17.95 24.35
CA PHE A 207 2.68 -17.14 25.57
C PHE A 207 1.66 -17.58 26.64
N GLY A 208 0.86 -18.61 26.36
CA GLY A 208 -0.50 -18.67 26.89
C GLY A 208 -1.42 -17.80 26.03
N SER A 209 -2.74 -18.00 26.16
CA SER A 209 -3.76 -17.34 25.33
C SER A 209 -3.55 -15.82 25.30
N ILE A 210 -3.48 -15.18 24.13
CA ILE A 210 -3.60 -13.71 24.10
C ILE A 210 -5.09 -13.40 24.21
N ASP A 211 -5.45 -12.67 25.24
CA ASP A 211 -6.81 -12.16 25.41
C ASP A 211 -6.93 -10.88 24.57
N LEU A 212 -7.44 -11.03 23.34
CA LEU A 212 -7.53 -9.98 22.33
C LEU A 212 -8.83 -9.20 22.47
N HIS A 213 -8.72 -7.92 22.83
CA HIS A 213 -9.85 -7.00 22.91
C HIS A 213 -9.78 -5.97 21.79
N VAL A 214 -10.84 -5.84 20.99
CA VAL A 214 -10.91 -4.82 19.92
C VAL A 214 -11.78 -3.65 20.37
N ALA A 215 -11.15 -2.52 20.68
CA ALA A 215 -11.80 -1.29 21.09
C ALA A 215 -11.83 -0.27 19.93
N ALA A 216 -12.82 0.62 19.92
CA ALA A 216 -12.89 1.75 18.99
C ALA A 216 -12.99 3.06 19.78
N THR A 217 -12.20 4.04 19.37
CA THR A 217 -12.07 5.30 20.10
C THR A 217 -12.03 6.50 19.15
N ALA A 218 -12.67 7.60 19.56
CA ALA A 218 -12.56 8.88 18.89
C ALA A 218 -12.31 10.00 19.90
N THR A 219 -11.56 11.01 19.48
CA THR A 219 -11.25 12.18 20.33
C THR A 219 -12.44 13.11 20.53
N ARG A 220 -13.42 12.99 19.63
CA ARG A 220 -14.70 13.68 19.61
C ARG A 220 -15.72 12.79 18.94
N VAL A 221 -16.99 12.89 19.32
CA VAL A 221 -18.09 12.40 18.49
C VAL A 221 -18.34 13.39 17.33
N PRO A 222 -18.92 12.96 16.19
CA PRO A 222 -19.34 13.88 15.14
C PRO A 222 -20.29 14.97 15.66
N ASP A 223 -20.27 16.14 15.02
CA ASP A 223 -21.10 17.27 15.45
C ASP A 223 -22.59 16.97 15.27
N GLY A 224 -23.38 17.20 16.33
CA GLY A 224 -24.83 17.13 16.26
C GLY A 224 -25.47 16.60 17.56
N PRO A 225 -26.70 17.03 17.89
CA PRO A 225 -27.36 16.62 19.14
C PRO A 225 -27.63 15.11 19.18
N ALA A 226 -27.78 14.46 18.02
CA ALA A 226 -28.00 13.03 17.93
C ALA A 226 -26.74 12.20 18.28
N PHE A 227 -25.55 12.73 18.03
CA PHE A 227 -24.28 12.05 18.34
C PHE A 227 -23.86 12.22 19.82
N ALA A 228 -24.31 13.29 20.47
CA ALA A 228 -24.04 13.56 21.89
C ALA A 228 -24.55 12.44 22.83
N ALA A 229 -25.58 11.69 22.42
CA ALA A 229 -26.06 10.53 23.18
C ALA A 229 -25.06 9.36 23.25
N HIS A 230 -24.09 9.32 22.33
CA HIS A 230 -23.05 8.30 22.26
C HIS A 230 -21.69 8.78 22.78
N SER A 231 -21.60 10.02 23.29
CA SER A 231 -20.34 10.53 23.83
C SER A 231 -20.13 10.10 25.27
N ASP A 232 -18.91 9.69 25.59
CA ASP A 232 -18.42 9.55 26.95
C ASP A 232 -18.47 10.91 27.69
N PRO A 233 -18.40 10.91 29.03
CA PRO A 233 -18.15 12.11 29.82
C PRO A 233 -16.86 12.79 29.34
N GLY A 234 -16.99 13.93 28.66
CA GLY A 234 -15.87 14.62 28.00
C GLY A 234 -16.01 14.77 26.47
N GLY A 235 -17.07 14.24 25.87
CA GLY A 235 -17.35 14.40 24.44
C GLY A 235 -16.61 13.41 23.54
N THR A 236 -15.92 12.42 24.11
CA THR A 236 -15.15 11.39 23.39
C THR A 236 -16.03 10.19 23.07
N PHE A 237 -15.52 9.21 22.32
CA PHE A 237 -16.23 7.97 22.04
C PHE A 237 -15.38 6.78 22.47
N GLY A 238 -15.94 5.86 23.28
CA GLY A 238 -15.37 4.56 23.62
C GLY A 238 -14.09 4.58 24.46
N VAL A 239 -13.61 5.74 24.90
CA VAL A 239 -12.40 5.87 25.72
C VAL A 239 -12.70 5.41 27.15
N ALA A 240 -13.87 5.75 27.69
CA ALA A 240 -14.25 5.35 29.04
C ALA A 240 -14.30 3.82 29.20
N ASP A 241 -14.83 3.12 28.20
CA ASP A 241 -14.85 1.65 28.18
C ASP A 241 -13.44 1.07 28.02
N LEU A 242 -12.60 1.63 27.13
CA LEU A 242 -11.20 1.22 27.02
C LEU A 242 -10.44 1.39 28.35
N VAL A 243 -10.69 2.49 29.09
CA VAL A 243 -10.12 2.71 30.42
C VAL A 243 -10.56 1.61 31.38
N ARG A 244 -11.87 1.37 31.49
CA ARG A 244 -12.42 0.38 32.40
C ARG A 244 -11.87 -1.01 32.12
N ASP A 245 -11.93 -1.44 30.85
CA ASP A 245 -11.60 -2.79 30.44
C ASP A 245 -10.09 -3.06 30.56
N SER A 246 -9.26 -2.13 30.10
CA SER A 246 -7.80 -2.31 30.13
C SER A 246 -7.21 -2.29 31.54
N LEU A 247 -7.73 -1.44 32.43
CA LEU A 247 -7.28 -1.41 33.84
C LEU A 247 -7.76 -2.64 34.61
N THR A 248 -8.99 -3.08 34.36
CA THR A 248 -9.54 -4.31 34.98
C THR A 248 -8.77 -5.54 34.54
N ALA A 249 -8.54 -5.71 33.23
CA ALA A 249 -7.77 -6.83 32.68
C ALA A 249 -6.32 -6.83 33.16
N GLY A 250 -5.66 -5.68 33.17
CA GLY A 250 -4.28 -5.54 33.66
C GLY A 250 -4.15 -5.89 35.15
N ARG A 251 -5.13 -5.50 35.98
CA ARG A 251 -5.16 -5.89 37.40
C ARG A 251 -5.38 -7.39 37.56
N ALA A 252 -6.35 -7.96 36.85
CA ALA A 252 -6.62 -9.39 36.89
C ALA A 252 -5.37 -10.20 36.49
N TYR A 253 -4.63 -9.75 35.47
CA TYR A 253 -3.34 -10.33 35.09
C TYR A 253 -2.31 -10.24 36.22
N ARG A 254 -2.16 -9.07 36.85
CA ARG A 254 -1.23 -8.86 37.98
C ARG A 254 -1.52 -9.79 39.16
N ASP A 255 -2.79 -9.93 39.51
CA ASP A 255 -3.21 -10.79 40.62
C ASP A 255 -2.93 -12.27 40.33
N ARG A 256 -3.18 -12.72 39.08
CA ARG A 256 -2.79 -14.07 38.62
C ARG A 256 -1.28 -14.27 38.68
N ALA A 257 -0.49 -13.32 38.16
CA ALA A 257 0.96 -13.41 38.12
C ALA A 257 1.58 -13.47 39.53
N THR A 258 1.11 -12.63 40.46
CA THR A 258 1.58 -12.63 41.85
C THR A 258 1.14 -13.88 42.61
N GLY A 259 -0.07 -14.37 42.37
CA GLY A 259 -0.57 -15.64 42.90
C GLY A 259 0.27 -16.83 42.45
N ALA A 260 0.58 -16.92 41.15
CA ALA A 260 1.43 -17.97 40.57
C ALA A 260 2.85 -17.93 41.16
N ALA A 261 3.45 -16.74 41.29
CA ALA A 261 4.77 -16.58 41.90
C ALA A 261 4.80 -17.01 43.38
N ARG A 262 3.74 -16.73 44.15
CA ARG A 262 3.61 -17.23 45.53
C ARG A 262 3.52 -18.75 45.57
N ARG A 263 2.67 -19.36 44.74
CA ARG A 263 2.54 -20.82 44.66
C ARG A 263 3.85 -21.49 44.28
N LEU A 264 4.57 -20.98 43.29
CA LEU A 264 5.87 -21.49 42.88
C LEU A 264 6.90 -21.44 44.01
N LYS A 265 6.98 -20.33 44.76
CA LYS A 265 7.87 -20.22 45.93
C LYS A 265 7.55 -21.28 46.99
N TRP A 266 6.26 -21.59 47.20
CA TRP A 266 5.85 -22.65 48.11
C TRP A 266 6.21 -24.05 47.60
N THR A 267 5.97 -24.34 46.32
CA THR A 267 6.33 -25.64 45.70
C THR A 267 7.84 -25.88 45.71
N VAL A 268 8.65 -24.88 45.37
CA VAL A 268 10.12 -24.99 45.37
C VAL A 268 10.66 -25.24 46.78
N ARG A 269 10.12 -24.55 47.80
CA ARG A 269 10.47 -24.79 49.21
C ARG A 269 10.07 -26.19 49.66
N GLY A 270 8.89 -26.66 49.28
CA GLY A 270 8.42 -28.01 49.58
C GLY A 270 9.27 -29.11 48.92
N ALA A 271 9.56 -28.98 47.63
CA ALA A 271 10.40 -29.93 46.90
C ALA A 271 11.84 -29.97 47.42
N GLY A 272 12.41 -28.80 47.79
CA GLY A 272 13.73 -28.72 48.40
C GLY A 272 13.82 -29.45 49.75
N ALA A 273 12.76 -29.38 50.57
CA ALA A 273 12.69 -30.10 51.84
C ALA A 273 12.66 -31.61 51.64
N VAL A 274 11.91 -32.11 50.65
CA VAL A 274 11.81 -33.55 50.32
C VAL A 274 13.14 -34.10 49.76
N LEU A 275 13.81 -33.33 48.89
CA LEU A 275 15.13 -33.71 48.37
C LEU A 275 16.19 -33.78 49.47
N ALA A 276 16.15 -32.85 50.43
CA ALA A 276 17.06 -32.86 51.57
C ALA A 276 16.87 -34.11 52.45
N THR A 277 15.63 -34.54 52.71
CA THR A 277 15.35 -35.77 53.47
C THR A 277 15.74 -37.04 52.71
N MET A 278 15.55 -37.08 51.39
CA MET A 278 16.00 -38.22 50.57
C MET A 278 17.53 -38.35 50.53
N LEU A 279 18.27 -37.24 50.46
CA LEU A 279 19.73 -37.26 50.49
C LEU A 279 20.27 -37.80 51.81
N ILE A 280 19.64 -37.43 52.94
CA ILE A 280 20.00 -37.95 54.26
C ILE A 280 19.77 -39.47 54.34
N GLY A 281 18.68 -39.98 53.76
CA GLY A 281 18.40 -41.43 53.68
C GLY A 281 19.37 -42.20 52.78
N LEU A 282 19.76 -41.62 51.64
CA LEU A 282 20.68 -42.26 50.69
C LEU A 282 22.11 -42.37 51.24
N THR A 283 22.54 -41.38 52.03
CA THR A 283 23.86 -41.37 52.67
C THR A 283 24.02 -42.50 53.70
N GLY A 284 22.92 -42.94 54.34
CA GLY A 284 22.91 -44.07 55.26
C GLY A 284 22.99 -45.44 54.59
N LEU A 285 22.54 -45.57 53.33
CA LEU A 285 22.47 -46.86 52.64
C LEU A 285 23.81 -47.26 51.98
N VAL A 286 24.63 -46.28 51.60
CA VAL A 286 25.91 -46.51 50.88
C VAL A 286 27.03 -46.98 51.83
N ALA A 287 26.87 -46.84 53.14
CA ALA A 287 27.87 -47.23 54.14
C ALA A 287 27.99 -48.76 54.38
N ALA A 288 27.16 -49.61 53.75
CA ALA A 288 27.00 -51.02 54.14
C ALA A 288 27.52 -52.08 53.13
N SER A 289 28.08 -51.73 51.97
CA SER A 289 28.50 -52.71 50.96
C SER A 289 30.00 -52.65 50.65
N GLY A 290 30.77 -53.56 51.27
CA GLY A 290 32.19 -53.75 51.00
C GLY A 290 32.43 -54.68 49.81
N PHE A 291 32.90 -54.13 48.69
CA PHE A 291 33.43 -54.90 47.55
C PHE A 291 34.96 -54.81 47.52
N ALA A 292 35.61 -55.98 47.50
CA ALA A 292 37.06 -56.11 47.40
C ALA A 292 37.48 -56.16 45.91
N GLY A 293 37.69 -54.98 45.36
CA GLY A 293 38.26 -54.66 44.04
C GLY A 293 38.59 -53.17 44.06
N ASP A 294 39.22 -52.61 43.03
CA ASP A 294 39.11 -51.16 42.84
C ASP A 294 37.79 -50.90 42.09
N PRO A 295 36.68 -50.64 42.80
CA PRO A 295 35.35 -50.61 42.20
C PRO A 295 35.23 -49.51 41.12
N LEU A 296 36.12 -48.52 41.15
CA LEU A 296 36.16 -47.47 40.14
C LEU A 296 36.78 -47.99 38.84
N ALA A 297 37.89 -48.72 38.91
CA ALA A 297 38.54 -49.29 37.73
C ALA A 297 37.63 -50.30 37.01
N ASP A 298 36.97 -51.18 37.77
CA ASP A 298 36.04 -52.16 37.20
C ASP A 298 34.81 -51.48 36.57
N ARG A 299 34.34 -50.37 37.15
CA ARG A 299 33.26 -49.56 36.57
C ARG A 299 33.65 -48.91 35.25
N VAL A 300 34.87 -48.35 35.15
CA VAL A 300 35.35 -47.74 33.90
C VAL A 300 35.52 -48.80 32.82
N ARG A 301 36.11 -49.95 33.14
CA ARG A 301 36.24 -51.07 32.18
C ARG A 301 34.88 -51.61 31.74
N ALA A 302 33.93 -51.72 32.67
CA ALA A 302 32.57 -52.13 32.34
C ALA A 302 31.90 -51.13 31.39
N TYR A 303 32.11 -49.82 31.60
CA TYR A 303 31.63 -48.78 30.69
C TYR A 303 32.32 -48.85 29.32
N GLU A 304 33.65 -48.99 29.28
CA GLU A 304 34.44 -49.08 28.04
C GLU A 304 34.00 -50.30 27.20
N ALA A 305 33.84 -51.46 27.84
CA ALA A 305 33.38 -52.68 27.18
C ALA A 305 31.92 -52.62 26.69
N SER A 306 31.10 -51.75 27.28
CA SER A 306 29.69 -51.55 26.90
C SER A 306 29.42 -50.19 26.26
N GLU A 307 30.46 -49.51 25.76
CA GLU A 307 30.33 -48.17 25.22
C GLU A 307 29.39 -48.18 24.00
N PRO A 308 28.26 -47.44 24.03
CA PRO A 308 27.39 -47.32 22.86
C PRO A 308 28.10 -46.54 21.75
N PRO A 309 27.72 -46.76 20.47
CA PRO A 309 28.26 -45.98 19.37
C PRO A 309 27.99 -44.48 19.56
N PRO A 310 28.82 -43.58 18.97
CA PRO A 310 28.69 -42.13 19.11
C PRO A 310 27.27 -41.60 18.87
N ALA A 311 26.58 -42.12 17.86
CA ALA A 311 25.19 -41.74 17.54
C ALA A 311 24.22 -41.94 18.71
N VAL A 312 24.40 -43.00 19.49
CA VAL A 312 23.56 -43.35 20.63
C VAL A 312 24.01 -42.56 21.86
N ARG A 313 25.31 -42.61 22.20
CA ARG A 313 25.82 -41.96 23.43
C ARG A 313 25.77 -40.43 23.41
N LEU A 314 25.90 -39.82 22.22
CA LEU A 314 25.85 -38.36 22.04
C LEU A 314 24.43 -37.85 21.70
N SER A 315 23.44 -38.74 21.54
CA SER A 315 22.05 -38.37 21.24
C SER A 315 21.46 -37.46 22.31
N ASP A 316 20.48 -36.62 21.92
CA ASP A 316 19.83 -35.67 22.82
C ASP A 316 19.23 -36.32 24.07
N ALA A 317 18.65 -37.51 23.92
CA ALA A 317 17.99 -38.26 24.98
C ALA A 317 18.99 -38.83 26.00
N GLN A 318 20.20 -39.20 25.57
CA GLN A 318 21.16 -39.95 26.40
C GLN A 318 22.42 -39.16 26.79
N TYR A 319 22.67 -38.02 26.13
CA TYR A 319 23.84 -37.17 26.34
C TYR A 319 24.07 -36.84 27.83
N ALA A 320 23.02 -36.36 28.52
CA ALA A 320 23.15 -35.97 29.92
C ALA A 320 23.46 -37.15 30.85
N ARG A 321 22.91 -38.33 30.55
CA ARG A 321 23.12 -39.56 31.32
C ARG A 321 24.56 -40.03 31.21
N PHE A 322 25.06 -40.25 30.00
CA PHE A 322 26.42 -40.78 29.80
C PHE A 322 27.51 -39.79 30.23
N ARG A 323 27.33 -38.50 29.98
CA ARG A 323 28.24 -37.47 30.49
C ARG A 323 28.28 -37.44 32.01
N HIS A 324 27.12 -37.52 32.67
CA HIS A 324 27.05 -37.54 34.13
C HIS A 324 27.73 -38.78 34.71
N GLU A 325 27.58 -39.94 34.07
CA GLU A 325 28.24 -41.19 34.48
C GLU A 325 29.77 -41.07 34.44
N LEU A 326 30.34 -40.56 33.35
CA LEU A 326 31.78 -40.33 33.24
C LEU A 326 32.27 -39.20 34.15
N GLN A 327 31.47 -38.15 34.34
CA GLN A 327 31.80 -37.05 35.25
C GLN A 327 31.85 -37.56 36.70
N ALA A 328 30.93 -38.45 37.09
CA ALA A 328 30.91 -39.07 38.40
C ALA A 328 32.16 -39.94 38.66
N VAL A 329 32.70 -40.57 37.62
CA VAL A 329 33.99 -41.26 37.67
C VAL A 329 35.13 -40.23 37.86
N ARG A 330 35.14 -39.14 37.08
CA ARG A 330 36.20 -38.12 37.11
C ARG A 330 36.32 -37.37 38.45
N VAL A 331 35.20 -37.09 39.12
CA VAL A 331 35.20 -36.40 40.42
C VAL A 331 35.43 -37.34 41.60
N ASN A 332 35.55 -38.65 41.36
CA ASN A 332 35.81 -39.62 42.42
C ASN A 332 37.21 -39.41 43.00
N PRO A 333 37.40 -39.36 44.34
CA PRO A 333 38.73 -39.19 44.95
C PRO A 333 39.78 -40.24 44.57
N ARG A 334 39.35 -41.43 44.10
CA ARG A 334 40.25 -42.49 43.63
C ARG A 334 40.62 -42.37 42.15
N PHE A 335 40.11 -41.37 41.44
CA PHE A 335 40.36 -41.22 40.01
C PHE A 335 41.86 -41.15 39.67
N ASP A 336 42.64 -40.43 40.48
CA ASP A 336 44.09 -40.29 40.24
C ASP A 336 44.86 -41.61 40.40
N ALA A 337 44.32 -42.55 41.19
CA ALA A 337 44.87 -43.88 41.41
C ALA A 337 44.54 -44.88 40.28
N LEU A 338 43.65 -44.52 39.34
CA LEU A 338 43.34 -45.38 38.20
C LEU A 338 44.57 -45.59 37.29
N PRO A 339 44.65 -46.75 36.60
CA PRO A 339 45.57 -46.95 35.49
C PRO A 339 45.51 -45.82 34.45
N THR A 340 46.65 -45.45 33.86
CA THR A 340 46.77 -44.30 32.95
C THR A 340 45.87 -44.44 31.72
N ASP A 341 45.77 -45.64 31.15
CA ASP A 341 44.87 -45.97 30.04
C ASP A 341 43.40 -45.66 30.36
N LEU A 342 42.93 -46.04 31.56
CA LEU A 342 41.55 -45.75 31.99
C LEU A 342 41.33 -44.26 32.30
N LYS A 343 42.35 -43.57 32.85
CA LYS A 343 42.29 -42.11 33.05
C LYS A 343 42.20 -41.37 31.71
N ASP A 344 42.99 -41.80 30.74
CA ASP A 344 43.04 -41.22 29.40
C ASP A 344 41.73 -41.48 28.66
N PHE A 345 41.17 -42.69 28.75
CA PHE A 345 39.84 -43.00 28.20
C PHE A 345 38.76 -42.07 28.75
N VAL A 346 38.63 -41.94 30.08
CA VAL A 346 37.61 -41.08 30.71
C VAL A 346 37.82 -39.60 30.33
N THR A 347 39.06 -39.13 30.36
CA THR A 347 39.41 -37.75 30.03
C THR A 347 39.12 -37.44 28.56
N THR A 348 39.49 -38.33 27.65
CA THR A 348 39.25 -38.21 26.20
C THR A 348 37.76 -38.20 25.91
N ARG A 349 36.98 -39.09 26.54
CA ARG A 349 35.51 -39.11 26.35
C ARG A 349 34.83 -37.87 26.90
N LEU A 350 35.21 -37.39 28.09
CA LEU A 350 34.67 -36.13 28.61
C LEU A 350 34.99 -34.94 27.68
N SER A 351 36.21 -34.89 27.14
CA SER A 351 36.59 -33.91 26.12
C SER A 351 35.73 -34.02 24.86
N GLU A 352 35.46 -35.23 24.38
CA GLU A 352 34.55 -35.47 23.25
C GLU A 352 33.12 -34.99 23.54
N PHE A 353 32.58 -35.28 24.74
CA PHE A 353 31.26 -34.80 25.16
C PHE A 353 31.20 -33.26 25.17
N ASP A 354 32.25 -32.59 25.63
CA ASP A 354 32.33 -31.14 25.67
C ASP A 354 32.44 -30.54 24.26
N ALA A 355 33.30 -31.11 23.41
CA ALA A 355 33.43 -30.73 22.00
C ALA A 355 32.11 -30.92 21.24
N TYR A 356 31.42 -32.04 21.45
CA TYR A 356 30.13 -32.31 20.83
C TYR A 356 29.04 -31.33 21.28
N LYS A 357 29.01 -30.98 22.57
CA LYS A 357 28.07 -29.97 23.09
C LYS A 357 28.31 -28.60 22.48
N GLU A 358 29.57 -28.20 22.33
CA GLU A 358 29.91 -26.95 21.66
C GLU A 358 29.46 -26.99 20.19
N TYR A 359 29.81 -28.06 19.46
CA TYR A 359 29.43 -28.26 18.06
C TYR A 359 27.91 -28.23 17.85
N ARG A 360 27.16 -29.03 18.62
CA ARG A 360 25.69 -29.03 18.61
C ARG A 360 25.12 -27.66 18.96
N GLY A 361 25.77 -26.93 19.87
CA GLY A 361 25.39 -25.57 20.24
C GLY A 361 25.38 -24.59 19.06
N ARG A 362 26.19 -24.83 18.03
CA ARG A 362 26.29 -23.96 16.84
C ARG A 362 25.03 -23.97 15.96
N PHE A 363 24.20 -25.02 16.07
CA PHE A 363 22.92 -25.17 15.36
C PHE A 363 21.72 -24.59 16.13
N ARG A 364 21.93 -23.97 17.29
CA ARG A 364 20.86 -23.34 18.07
C ARG A 364 20.62 -21.89 17.64
N PRO A 365 19.42 -21.32 17.89
CA PRO A 365 19.20 -19.89 17.73
C PRO A 365 20.27 -19.08 18.48
N PRO A 366 20.75 -17.95 17.92
CA PRO A 366 20.16 -17.19 16.80
C PRO A 366 20.63 -17.62 15.39
N ARG A 367 21.36 -18.73 15.24
CA ARG A 367 21.85 -19.16 13.92
C ARG A 367 20.69 -19.56 13.00
N LEU A 368 20.64 -18.96 11.82
CA LEU A 368 19.63 -19.26 10.80
C LEU A 368 19.85 -20.65 10.19
N GLY A 369 18.76 -21.39 9.96
CA GLY A 369 18.75 -22.63 9.19
C GLY A 369 18.09 -22.42 7.82
N PRO A 370 18.10 -23.42 6.92
CA PRO A 370 17.54 -23.26 5.57
C PRO A 370 16.07 -22.82 5.55
N ALA A 371 15.26 -23.28 6.52
CA ALA A 371 13.86 -22.88 6.66
C ALA A 371 13.65 -21.42 7.07
N GLU A 372 14.68 -20.77 7.60
CA GLU A 372 14.63 -19.40 8.12
C GLU A 372 15.35 -18.40 7.21
N VAL A 373 16.00 -18.86 6.14
CA VAL A 373 16.65 -18.00 5.15
C VAL A 373 15.58 -17.22 4.38
N ARG A 374 15.73 -15.90 4.33
CA ARG A 374 14.85 -14.95 3.63
C ARG A 374 15.56 -14.21 2.49
N SER A 375 16.89 -14.23 2.43
CA SER A 375 17.64 -13.55 1.36
C SER A 375 18.70 -14.44 0.73
N THR A 376 19.09 -14.11 -0.51
CA THR A 376 20.23 -14.76 -1.18
C THR A 376 21.51 -14.61 -0.36
N GLU A 377 21.72 -13.43 0.23
CA GLU A 377 22.88 -13.17 1.08
C GLU A 377 22.88 -14.04 2.34
N GLN A 378 21.74 -14.22 3.01
CA GLN A 378 21.62 -15.14 4.14
C GLN A 378 21.88 -16.59 3.71
N ALA A 379 21.41 -16.98 2.52
CA ALA A 379 21.67 -18.29 1.95
C ALA A 379 23.17 -18.50 1.69
N ASP A 380 23.87 -17.49 1.18
CA ASP A 380 25.32 -17.54 0.90
C ASP A 380 26.15 -17.56 2.18
N ARG A 381 25.76 -16.77 3.19
CA ARG A 381 26.38 -16.81 4.52
C ARG A 381 26.18 -18.18 5.18
N LEU A 382 24.98 -18.75 5.10
CA LEU A 382 24.70 -20.09 5.62
C LEU A 382 25.50 -21.16 4.87
N ALA A 383 25.63 -21.05 3.54
CA ALA A 383 26.48 -21.95 2.77
C ALA A 383 27.95 -21.89 3.24
N ALA A 384 28.49 -20.67 3.41
CA ALA A 384 29.85 -20.47 3.90
C ALA A 384 30.03 -21.02 5.33
N ASP A 385 29.05 -20.79 6.22
CA ASP A 385 29.03 -21.34 7.58
C ASP A 385 29.01 -22.88 7.54
N LEU A 386 28.21 -23.49 6.68
CA LEU A 386 28.12 -24.95 6.50
C LEU A 386 29.44 -25.57 6.00
N THR A 387 30.24 -24.84 5.23
CA THR A 387 31.57 -25.29 4.81
C THR A 387 32.64 -25.07 5.88
N THR A 388 32.43 -24.12 6.79
CA THR A 388 33.45 -23.68 7.76
C THR A 388 32.98 -23.85 9.20
N ALA A 389 32.33 -22.84 9.79
CA ALA A 389 31.98 -22.76 11.21
C ALA A 389 31.10 -23.91 11.72
N LEU A 390 30.24 -24.45 10.86
CA LEU A 390 29.31 -25.54 11.16
C LEU A 390 29.79 -26.90 10.67
N ALA A 391 30.97 -26.99 10.04
CA ALA A 391 31.53 -28.28 9.67
C ALA A 391 31.94 -29.07 10.94
N PRO A 392 31.77 -30.41 10.94
CA PRO A 392 32.22 -31.23 12.06
C PRO A 392 33.74 -31.08 12.24
N PRO A 393 34.26 -31.03 13.48
CA PRO A 393 35.70 -31.00 13.73
C PRO A 393 36.40 -32.18 13.04
N PRO A 394 37.52 -31.97 12.32
CA PRO A 394 38.17 -33.01 11.52
C PRO A 394 38.51 -34.27 12.33
N GLU A 395 38.93 -34.10 13.59
CA GLU A 395 39.28 -35.19 14.51
C GLU A 395 38.10 -36.09 14.92
N TYR A 396 36.86 -35.60 14.78
CA TYR A 396 35.64 -36.34 15.11
C TYR A 396 34.72 -36.58 13.91
N ALA A 397 35.08 -36.12 12.71
CA ALA A 397 34.18 -36.12 11.54
C ALA A 397 33.64 -37.51 11.19
N GLU A 398 34.50 -38.54 11.20
CA GLU A 398 34.10 -39.93 10.95
C GLU A 398 33.28 -40.50 12.10
N ALA A 399 33.75 -40.33 13.35
CA ALA A 399 33.07 -40.86 14.53
C ALA A 399 31.67 -40.25 14.73
N TRP A 400 31.50 -38.97 14.42
CA TRP A 400 30.23 -38.25 14.61
C TRP A 400 29.28 -38.35 13.41
N ALA A 401 29.66 -39.04 12.33
CA ALA A 401 28.91 -39.08 11.07
C ALA A 401 27.42 -39.41 11.25
N GLU A 402 27.09 -40.30 12.20
CA GLU A 402 25.71 -40.74 12.47
C GLU A 402 25.00 -39.98 13.59
N THR A 403 25.67 -39.02 14.23
CA THR A 403 25.06 -38.23 15.31
C THR A 403 24.03 -37.23 14.76
N ASP A 404 23.03 -36.86 15.57
CA ASP A 404 21.94 -35.98 15.15
C ASP A 404 22.44 -34.63 14.60
N ALA A 405 23.46 -34.02 15.21
CA ALA A 405 24.03 -32.76 14.77
C ALA A 405 24.73 -32.85 13.39
N VAL A 406 25.44 -33.95 13.10
CA VAL A 406 26.08 -34.14 11.79
C VAL A 406 25.05 -34.52 10.72
N ARG A 407 24.03 -35.32 11.07
CA ARG A 407 22.88 -35.57 10.18
C ARG A 407 22.13 -34.28 9.84
N LEU A 408 21.96 -33.39 10.81
CA LEU A 408 21.38 -32.06 10.59
C LEU A 408 22.25 -31.22 9.66
N TRP A 409 23.57 -31.24 9.83
CA TRP A 409 24.49 -30.52 8.96
C TRP A 409 24.39 -30.98 7.50
N TRP A 410 24.44 -32.29 7.24
CA TRP A 410 24.23 -32.87 5.91
C TRP A 410 22.87 -32.48 5.33
N LYS A 411 21.82 -32.59 6.15
CA LYS A 411 20.47 -32.15 5.77
C LYS A 411 20.46 -30.67 5.38
N TRP A 412 21.06 -29.79 6.18
CA TRP A 412 21.06 -28.36 5.89
C TRP A 412 21.81 -28.01 4.60
N GLN A 413 22.88 -28.72 4.28
CA GLN A 413 23.55 -28.58 2.99
C GLN A 413 22.63 -28.96 1.83
N ALA A 414 21.95 -30.11 1.91
CA ALA A 414 21.02 -30.56 0.88
C ALA A 414 19.80 -29.61 0.76
N ASP A 415 19.18 -29.26 1.88
CA ASP A 415 18.03 -28.34 1.94
C ASP A 415 18.35 -26.98 1.34
N LEU A 416 19.55 -26.43 1.57
CA LEU A 416 19.93 -25.14 1.03
C LEU A 416 20.00 -25.13 -0.50
N VAL A 417 20.41 -26.25 -1.11
CA VAL A 417 20.34 -26.43 -2.57
C VAL A 417 18.89 -26.45 -3.02
N LEU A 418 18.03 -27.19 -2.32
CA LEU A 418 16.59 -27.28 -2.63
C LEU A 418 15.89 -25.91 -2.53
N VAL A 419 16.18 -25.11 -1.50
CA VAL A 419 15.64 -23.72 -1.38
C VAL A 419 16.05 -22.88 -2.58
N ARG A 420 17.32 -22.94 -3.00
CA ARG A 420 17.83 -22.16 -4.14
C ARG A 420 17.19 -22.57 -5.46
N GLU A 421 17.05 -23.87 -5.70
CA GLU A 421 16.37 -24.40 -6.89
C GLU A 421 14.89 -24.01 -6.94
N ALA A 422 14.19 -24.15 -5.82
CA ALA A 422 12.79 -23.74 -5.70
C ALA A 422 12.61 -22.23 -5.91
N ALA A 423 13.47 -21.41 -5.32
CA ALA A 423 13.45 -19.96 -5.51
C ALA A 423 13.73 -19.58 -6.97
N GLY A 424 14.67 -20.26 -7.64
CA GLY A 424 14.95 -20.08 -9.07
C GLY A 424 13.72 -20.38 -9.94
N ARG A 425 13.05 -21.52 -9.72
CA ARG A 425 11.83 -21.88 -10.46
C ARG A 425 10.68 -20.90 -10.23
N LEU A 426 10.51 -20.39 -9.00
CA LEU A 426 9.51 -19.36 -8.71
C LEU A 426 9.84 -18.03 -9.40
N GLN A 427 11.11 -17.63 -9.41
CA GLN A 427 11.56 -16.43 -10.11
C GLN A 427 11.33 -16.54 -11.62
N ASP A 428 11.65 -17.68 -12.23
CA ASP A 428 11.42 -17.94 -13.66
C ASP A 428 9.93 -17.92 -14.00
N TRP A 429 9.09 -18.48 -13.12
CA TRP A 429 7.64 -18.46 -13.28
C TRP A 429 7.08 -17.04 -13.25
N TYR A 430 7.42 -16.21 -12.24
CA TYR A 430 7.02 -14.79 -12.21
C TYR A 430 7.54 -14.02 -13.41
N SER A 431 8.80 -14.26 -13.81
CA SER A 431 9.39 -13.63 -15.00
C SER A 431 8.63 -14.00 -16.28
N GLY A 432 8.11 -15.22 -16.36
CA GLY A 432 7.21 -15.67 -17.44
C GLY A 432 5.88 -14.92 -17.43
N LEU A 433 5.27 -14.74 -16.26
CA LEU A 433 4.02 -13.97 -16.12
C LEU A 433 4.21 -12.50 -16.52
N ILE A 434 5.26 -11.85 -16.03
CA ILE A 434 5.61 -10.46 -16.34
C ILE A 434 5.84 -10.28 -17.84
N ARG A 435 6.58 -11.19 -18.48
CA ARG A 435 6.84 -11.14 -19.92
C ARG A 435 5.55 -11.22 -20.73
N ARG A 436 4.63 -12.12 -20.36
CA ARG A 436 3.32 -12.26 -21.01
C ARG A 436 2.43 -11.04 -20.78
N ALA A 437 2.40 -10.48 -19.57
CA ALA A 437 1.68 -9.23 -19.30
C ALA A 437 2.22 -8.06 -20.13
N ASN A 438 3.55 -7.91 -20.22
CA ASN A 438 4.17 -6.86 -21.03
C ASN A 438 3.88 -7.04 -22.52
N GLN A 439 3.81 -8.27 -23.03
CA GLN A 439 3.36 -8.54 -24.41
C GLN A 439 1.92 -8.09 -24.63
N LEU A 440 1.01 -8.37 -23.69
CA LEU A 440 -0.39 -7.94 -23.76
C LEU A 440 -0.56 -6.42 -23.63
N LEU A 441 0.30 -5.75 -22.84
CA LEU A 441 0.32 -4.28 -22.71
C LEU A 441 0.85 -3.59 -23.97
N LEU A 442 1.76 -4.23 -24.72
CA LEU A 442 2.38 -3.69 -25.93
C LEU A 442 1.58 -4.01 -27.22
N THR A 443 0.31 -4.38 -27.12
CA THR A 443 -0.55 -4.62 -28.29
C THR A 443 -0.65 -3.37 -29.17
N ASP A 444 -0.42 -3.54 -30.47
CA ASP A 444 -0.61 -2.52 -31.50
C ASP A 444 -2.05 -2.49 -32.04
N LYS A 445 -2.79 -3.58 -31.83
CA LYS A 445 -4.19 -3.72 -32.20
C LYS A 445 -5.12 -3.30 -31.06
N PRO A 446 -6.31 -2.79 -31.37
CA PRO A 446 -7.35 -2.57 -30.38
C PRO A 446 -7.61 -3.85 -29.56
N PRO A 447 -7.68 -3.77 -28.23
CA PRO A 447 -8.06 -4.91 -27.39
C PRO A 447 -9.38 -5.51 -27.87
N ASP A 448 -9.40 -6.81 -28.13
CA ASP A 448 -10.56 -7.55 -28.63
C ASP A 448 -10.93 -8.70 -27.65
N PRO A 449 -11.99 -9.49 -27.92
CA PRO A 449 -12.36 -10.61 -27.05
C PRO A 449 -11.28 -11.68 -26.89
N ALA A 450 -10.43 -11.89 -27.90
CA ALA A 450 -9.34 -12.84 -27.83
C ALA A 450 -8.25 -12.34 -26.88
N TRP A 451 -7.86 -11.08 -26.99
CA TRP A 451 -6.97 -10.40 -26.04
C TRP A 451 -7.51 -10.50 -24.60
N ARG A 452 -8.82 -10.26 -24.40
CA ARG A 452 -9.45 -10.40 -23.07
C ARG A 452 -9.33 -11.83 -22.54
N ALA A 453 -9.55 -12.84 -23.39
CA ALA A 453 -9.41 -14.24 -23.01
C ALA A 453 -7.96 -14.58 -22.64
N GLU A 454 -6.97 -14.02 -23.33
CA GLU A 454 -5.55 -14.18 -22.99
C GLU A 454 -5.19 -13.55 -21.64
N VAL A 455 -5.69 -12.34 -21.35
CA VAL A 455 -5.55 -11.69 -20.04
C VAL A 455 -6.16 -12.57 -18.94
N GLY A 456 -7.38 -13.06 -19.13
CA GLY A 456 -8.05 -13.95 -18.18
C GLY A 456 -7.28 -15.26 -17.96
N GLY A 457 -6.75 -15.85 -19.04
CA GLY A 457 -5.89 -17.03 -18.99
C GLY A 457 -4.60 -16.79 -18.20
N LEU A 458 -3.96 -15.63 -18.40
CA LEU A 458 -2.77 -15.22 -17.66
C LEU A 458 -3.07 -15.07 -16.17
N PHE A 459 -4.17 -14.41 -15.80
CA PHE A 459 -4.59 -14.27 -14.41
C PHE A 459 -4.90 -15.62 -13.75
N LYS A 460 -5.56 -16.53 -14.46
CA LYS A 460 -5.79 -17.89 -13.97
C LYS A 460 -4.48 -18.64 -13.74
N SER A 461 -3.51 -18.52 -14.64
CA SER A 461 -2.17 -19.11 -14.45
C SER A 461 -1.45 -18.55 -13.23
N ALA A 462 -1.62 -17.26 -12.92
CA ALA A 462 -0.96 -16.59 -11.80
C ALA A 462 -1.48 -17.02 -10.42
N VAL A 463 -2.67 -17.61 -10.32
CA VAL A 463 -3.22 -18.12 -9.05
C VAL A 463 -2.66 -19.51 -8.70
N ALA A 464 -2.02 -20.20 -9.65
CA ALA A 464 -1.46 -21.53 -9.48
C ALA A 464 0.08 -21.49 -9.62
N PRO A 465 0.81 -21.08 -8.57
CA PRO A 465 2.27 -21.18 -8.57
C PRO A 465 2.73 -22.64 -8.71
N PRO A 466 3.97 -22.89 -9.15
CA PRO A 466 4.49 -24.25 -9.34
C PRO A 466 4.51 -25.07 -8.04
N PHE A 467 4.50 -24.40 -6.88
CA PHE A 467 4.51 -25.02 -5.56
C PHE A 467 3.54 -24.30 -4.62
N ALA A 468 2.90 -25.03 -3.71
CA ALA A 468 2.22 -24.43 -2.58
C ALA A 468 3.23 -24.09 -1.46
N PRO A 469 3.19 -22.91 -0.83
CA PRO A 469 4.15 -22.53 0.22
C PRO A 469 4.25 -23.53 1.37
N THR A 470 3.13 -24.14 1.75
CA THR A 470 3.02 -25.11 2.85
C THR A 470 3.38 -26.54 2.46
N ALA A 471 3.52 -26.84 1.15
CA ALA A 471 3.88 -28.19 0.71
C ALA A 471 5.32 -28.52 1.11
N GLU A 472 5.52 -29.75 1.59
CA GLU A 472 6.86 -30.29 1.86
C GLU A 472 7.61 -30.56 0.56
N ILE A 473 8.92 -30.33 0.57
CA ILE A 473 9.81 -30.69 -0.52
C ILE A 473 10.15 -32.17 -0.35
N GLU A 474 9.72 -33.00 -1.30
CA GLU A 474 9.85 -34.46 -1.23
C GLU A 474 11.30 -34.92 -1.01
N GLN A 475 12.27 -34.23 -1.61
CA GLN A 475 13.70 -34.50 -1.51
C GLN A 475 14.32 -34.12 -0.16
N SER A 476 13.65 -33.30 0.66
CA SER A 476 14.15 -32.95 1.98
C SER A 476 13.98 -34.13 2.93
N LEU A 477 15.08 -34.59 3.52
CA LEU A 477 15.05 -35.62 4.56
C LEU A 477 14.53 -35.07 5.90
N ALA A 478 13.98 -35.95 6.73
CA ALA A 478 13.65 -35.63 8.13
C ALA A 478 14.71 -36.22 9.07
N VAL A 479 15.13 -35.44 10.06
CA VAL A 479 16.05 -35.82 11.15
C VAL A 479 15.28 -35.64 12.46
N PRO A 480 15.40 -36.56 13.45
CA PRO A 480 14.58 -36.58 14.67
C PRO A 480 14.96 -35.50 15.71
N ILE A 481 15.08 -34.25 15.25
CA ILE A 481 15.32 -33.06 16.04
C ILE A 481 14.41 -31.94 15.53
N VAL A 482 14.08 -30.95 16.38
CA VAL A 482 13.09 -29.90 16.07
C VAL A 482 13.39 -29.16 14.74
N ARG A 483 14.65 -28.82 14.50
CA ARG A 483 15.10 -28.14 13.25
C ARG A 483 15.42 -29.11 12.09
N GLY A 484 15.11 -30.39 12.29
CA GLY A 484 15.31 -31.48 11.34
C GLY A 484 14.03 -31.89 10.61
N ARG A 485 12.90 -31.19 10.79
CA ARG A 485 11.67 -31.41 10.02
C ARG A 485 11.91 -31.25 8.52
N LYS A 486 11.02 -31.82 7.70
CA LYS A 486 11.08 -31.62 6.25
C LYS A 486 10.93 -30.14 5.92
N LEU A 487 11.70 -29.69 4.95
CA LEU A 487 11.65 -28.34 4.42
C LEU A 487 10.35 -28.16 3.61
N THR A 488 9.67 -27.02 3.77
CA THR A 488 8.55 -26.62 2.91
C THR A 488 9.01 -25.63 1.85
N TYR A 489 8.15 -25.29 0.89
CA TYR A 489 8.48 -24.27 -0.12
C TYR A 489 8.43 -22.82 0.42
N ALA A 490 7.90 -22.58 1.62
CA ALA A 490 7.78 -21.25 2.22
C ALA A 490 9.07 -20.39 2.21
N PRO A 491 10.27 -20.93 2.53
CA PRO A 491 11.51 -20.17 2.46
C PRO A 491 11.86 -19.70 1.06
N ALA A 492 11.51 -20.47 0.02
CA ALA A 492 11.74 -20.10 -1.37
C ALA A 492 10.86 -18.92 -1.80
N PHE A 493 9.60 -18.87 -1.33
CA PHE A 493 8.72 -17.72 -1.54
C PHE A 493 9.21 -16.45 -0.84
N ALA A 494 9.83 -16.63 0.33
CA ALA A 494 10.34 -15.52 1.12
C ALA A 494 11.69 -14.97 0.63
N ALA A 495 12.32 -15.61 -0.36
CA ALA A 495 13.59 -15.15 -0.94
C ALA A 495 13.42 -13.76 -1.57
N ASP A 496 14.28 -12.79 -1.22
CA ASP A 496 14.23 -11.40 -1.71
C ASP A 496 13.96 -11.25 -3.22
N ARG A 497 14.59 -12.09 -4.06
CA ARG A 497 14.40 -12.05 -5.52
C ARG A 497 12.99 -12.46 -5.93
N VAL A 498 12.44 -13.48 -5.29
CA VAL A 498 11.08 -13.98 -5.54
C VAL A 498 10.06 -12.95 -5.06
N VAL A 499 10.27 -12.35 -3.88
CA VAL A 499 9.45 -11.26 -3.37
C VAL A 499 9.43 -10.08 -4.33
N ARG A 500 10.60 -9.63 -4.82
CA ARG A 500 10.69 -8.56 -5.82
C ARG A 500 9.94 -8.91 -7.11
N SER A 501 10.15 -10.11 -7.66
CA SER A 501 9.44 -10.54 -8.86
C SER A 501 7.93 -10.68 -8.65
N ALA A 502 7.48 -11.04 -7.45
CA ALA A 502 6.06 -11.06 -7.10
C ALA A 502 5.47 -9.64 -7.05
N THR A 503 6.21 -8.66 -6.52
CA THR A 503 5.84 -7.23 -6.55
C THR A 503 5.79 -6.72 -7.99
N ASP A 504 6.82 -6.97 -8.80
CA ASP A 504 6.86 -6.56 -10.21
C ASP A 504 5.69 -7.18 -11.01
N TRP A 505 5.33 -8.43 -10.70
CA TRP A 505 4.15 -9.09 -11.25
C TRP A 505 2.85 -8.42 -10.80
N ALA A 506 2.70 -8.07 -9.52
CA ALA A 506 1.53 -7.37 -9.03
C ALA A 506 1.32 -6.03 -9.76
N ASP A 507 2.38 -5.24 -9.94
CA ASP A 507 2.34 -3.98 -10.68
C ASP A 507 1.92 -4.19 -12.15
N ALA A 508 2.49 -5.21 -12.81
CA ALA A 508 2.14 -5.54 -14.19
C ALA A 508 0.69 -6.04 -14.34
N ARG A 509 0.23 -6.87 -13.39
CA ARG A 509 -1.15 -7.37 -13.31
C ARG A 509 -2.14 -6.23 -13.12
N ASP A 510 -1.84 -5.29 -12.25
CA ASP A 510 -2.72 -4.17 -11.93
C ASP A 510 -2.83 -3.22 -13.14
N ARG A 511 -1.71 -2.89 -13.81
CA ARG A 511 -1.73 -2.15 -15.08
C ARG A 511 -2.55 -2.85 -16.16
N LEU A 512 -2.41 -4.16 -16.31
CA LEU A 512 -3.18 -4.93 -17.29
C LEU A 512 -4.67 -4.98 -16.95
N THR A 513 -5.00 -5.03 -15.66
CA THR A 513 -6.38 -4.92 -15.16
C THR A 513 -6.98 -3.56 -15.50
N HIS A 514 -6.26 -2.47 -15.22
CA HIS A 514 -6.74 -1.11 -15.55
C HIS A 514 -6.89 -0.90 -17.06
N LEU A 515 -5.96 -1.42 -17.87
CA LEU A 515 -6.09 -1.37 -19.33
C LEU A 515 -7.34 -2.11 -19.81
N ARG A 516 -7.57 -3.33 -19.31
CA ARG A 516 -8.76 -4.13 -19.65
C ARG A 516 -10.04 -3.38 -19.27
N ASP A 517 -10.09 -2.82 -18.07
CA ASP A 517 -11.29 -2.16 -17.54
C ASP A 517 -11.59 -0.85 -18.28
N LEU A 518 -10.57 -0.04 -18.58
CA LEU A 518 -10.71 1.16 -19.42
C LEU A 518 -11.14 0.78 -20.86
N ALA A 519 -10.58 -0.29 -21.43
CA ALA A 519 -10.96 -0.77 -22.74
C ALA A 519 -12.42 -1.27 -22.79
N ASP A 520 -12.89 -1.94 -21.73
CA ASP A 520 -14.30 -2.30 -21.56
C ASP A 520 -15.19 -1.05 -21.48
N ALA A 521 -14.80 -0.08 -20.64
CA ALA A 521 -15.56 1.16 -20.47
C ALA A 521 -15.72 1.92 -21.79
N LEU A 522 -14.68 1.95 -22.62
CA LEU A 522 -14.65 2.60 -23.94
C LEU A 522 -15.33 1.80 -25.07
N GLY A 523 -15.78 0.57 -24.77
CA GLY A 523 -16.38 -0.33 -25.76
C GLY A 523 -15.38 -0.84 -26.80
N LEU A 524 -14.09 -0.90 -26.47
CA LEU A 524 -13.08 -1.47 -27.37
C LEU A 524 -13.20 -3.01 -27.42
N ILE A 525 -13.56 -3.63 -26.30
CA ILE A 525 -13.76 -5.07 -26.18
C ILE A 525 -15.24 -5.40 -26.32
N ALA A 526 -15.70 -5.65 -27.55
CA ALA A 526 -17.11 -6.01 -27.81
C ALA A 526 -17.36 -7.51 -27.62
N GLY A 527 -18.36 -7.94 -26.85
CA GLY A 527 -18.74 -9.35 -26.81
C GLY A 527 -19.81 -9.71 -25.77
N PRO A 528 -20.44 -10.89 -25.90
CA PRO A 528 -21.39 -11.39 -24.90
C PRO A 528 -20.69 -11.56 -23.55
N GLY A 529 -21.19 -10.87 -22.52
CA GLY A 529 -20.64 -10.90 -21.17
C GLY A 529 -19.57 -9.84 -20.86
N ALA A 530 -19.21 -8.98 -21.81
CA ALA A 530 -18.45 -7.77 -21.50
C ALA A 530 -19.32 -6.81 -20.67
N PRO A 531 -18.74 -6.05 -19.72
CA PRO A 531 -19.43 -4.93 -19.10
C PRO A 531 -19.99 -4.00 -20.19
N PHE A 532 -21.11 -3.33 -19.91
CA PHE A 532 -21.65 -2.35 -20.85
C PHE A 532 -20.57 -1.31 -21.20
N ALA A 533 -20.46 -0.96 -22.48
CA ALA A 533 -19.60 0.11 -22.96
C ALA A 533 -20.12 1.47 -22.44
N VAL A 534 -19.84 1.74 -21.16
CA VAL A 534 -20.44 2.84 -20.41
C VAL A 534 -20.04 4.20 -20.97
N LEU A 535 -18.89 4.31 -21.63
CA LEU A 535 -18.38 5.51 -22.30
C LEU A 535 -18.63 5.52 -23.81
N GLU A 536 -19.35 4.52 -24.35
CA GLU A 536 -19.86 4.61 -25.72
C GLU A 536 -21.11 5.48 -25.72
N LEU A 537 -20.94 6.70 -26.21
CA LEU A 537 -21.99 7.71 -26.28
C LEU A 537 -22.70 7.60 -27.65
N PRO A 538 -24.05 7.53 -27.69
CA PRO A 538 -24.79 7.65 -28.94
C PRO A 538 -24.60 9.05 -29.55
N GLU A 539 -25.02 9.27 -30.80
CA GLU A 539 -25.08 10.64 -31.34
C GLU A 539 -26.23 11.43 -30.70
N PRO A 540 -26.08 12.75 -30.50
CA PRO A 540 -27.10 13.58 -29.90
C PRO A 540 -28.35 13.70 -30.79
N THR A 541 -29.51 13.58 -30.16
CA THR A 541 -30.80 13.87 -30.77
C THR A 541 -31.14 15.36 -30.69
N PRO A 542 -31.91 15.93 -31.64
CA PRO A 542 -32.26 17.35 -31.64
C PRO A 542 -33.10 17.83 -30.43
N ASP A 543 -33.82 16.91 -29.77
CA ASP A 543 -34.71 17.23 -28.64
C ASP A 543 -33.96 17.59 -27.35
N GLY A 544 -32.69 17.22 -27.21
CA GLY A 544 -31.82 17.55 -26.08
C GLY A 544 -32.15 16.87 -24.75
N ASN A 545 -33.37 16.37 -24.54
CA ASN A 545 -33.77 15.69 -23.30
C ASN A 545 -32.89 14.47 -23.02
N GLY A 546 -32.68 13.60 -24.01
CA GLY A 546 -31.76 12.47 -23.88
C GLY A 546 -30.32 12.93 -23.57
N SER A 547 -29.87 14.03 -24.17
CA SER A 547 -28.54 14.60 -23.91
C SER A 547 -28.38 15.09 -22.47
N ARG A 548 -29.43 15.63 -21.84
CA ARG A 548 -29.36 16.17 -20.47
C ARG A 548 -29.17 15.07 -19.42
N GLU A 549 -29.82 13.92 -19.59
CA GLU A 549 -29.79 12.82 -18.63
C GLU A 549 -28.60 11.86 -18.85
N LEU A 550 -28.11 11.76 -20.10
CA LEU A 550 -27.11 10.78 -20.51
C LEU A 550 -25.83 10.80 -19.66
N ALA A 551 -25.26 11.97 -19.37
CA ALA A 551 -24.01 12.06 -18.62
C ALA A 551 -24.13 11.54 -17.19
N ALA A 552 -25.22 11.88 -16.48
CA ALA A 552 -25.48 11.38 -15.14
C ALA A 552 -25.67 9.86 -15.15
N ALA A 553 -26.41 9.35 -16.14
CA ALA A 553 -26.57 7.90 -16.33
C ALA A 553 -25.23 7.19 -16.60
N ARG A 554 -24.34 7.78 -17.41
CA ARG A 554 -23.01 7.19 -17.68
C ARG A 554 -22.09 7.24 -16.46
N LEU A 555 -22.09 8.32 -15.69
CA LEU A 555 -21.33 8.41 -14.43
C LEU A 555 -21.82 7.39 -13.39
N ALA A 556 -23.14 7.21 -13.26
CA ALA A 556 -23.70 6.18 -12.40
C ALA A 556 -23.33 4.78 -12.87
N ALA A 557 -23.42 4.51 -14.18
CA ALA A 557 -23.05 3.23 -14.77
C ALA A 557 -21.54 2.92 -14.60
N LEU A 558 -20.67 3.92 -14.71
CA LEU A 558 -19.23 3.78 -14.40
C LEU A 558 -19.01 3.33 -12.96
N ARG A 559 -19.66 3.98 -11.99
CA ARG A 559 -19.53 3.61 -10.57
C ARG A 559 -20.03 2.19 -10.28
N VAL A 560 -21.10 1.77 -10.93
CA VAL A 560 -21.66 0.41 -10.78
C VAL A 560 -20.75 -0.63 -11.43
N ALA A 561 -20.23 -0.36 -12.62
CA ALA A 561 -19.36 -1.28 -13.35
C ALA A 561 -17.97 -1.41 -12.71
N PHE A 562 -17.48 -0.35 -12.07
CA PHE A 562 -16.13 -0.26 -11.51
C PHE A 562 -16.18 0.28 -10.06
N PRO A 563 -16.65 -0.53 -9.09
CA PRO A 563 -16.88 -0.11 -7.70
C PRO A 563 -15.61 -0.21 -6.81
N PRO A 564 -15.62 0.43 -5.63
CA PRO A 564 -14.65 0.15 -4.56
C PRO A 564 -14.73 -1.32 -4.08
N PRO A 565 -13.65 -1.93 -3.56
CA PRO A 565 -12.33 -1.32 -3.31
C PRO A 565 -11.41 -1.30 -4.53
N ALA A 566 -11.82 -1.87 -5.66
CA ALA A 566 -10.99 -1.94 -6.86
C ALA A 566 -10.61 -0.54 -7.38
N TYR A 567 -11.56 0.41 -7.27
CA TYR A 567 -11.36 1.82 -7.58
C TYR A 567 -11.74 2.67 -6.36
N PRO A 568 -10.79 3.20 -5.58
CA PRO A 568 -11.06 3.89 -4.33
C PRO A 568 -11.85 5.21 -4.48
N GLY A 569 -11.92 5.76 -5.70
CA GLY A 569 -12.62 7.02 -5.96
C GLY A 569 -13.21 7.08 -7.36
N ASP A 570 -14.16 7.99 -7.54
CA ASP A 570 -14.86 8.25 -8.81
C ASP A 570 -13.99 8.92 -9.89
N ASP A 571 -12.72 9.19 -9.57
CA ASP A 571 -11.77 9.89 -10.42
C ASP A 571 -10.94 8.95 -11.29
N TYR A 572 -10.94 7.65 -10.96
CA TYR A 572 -10.21 6.59 -11.66
C TYR A 572 -8.78 7.00 -12.05
N PRO A 573 -7.93 7.42 -11.08
CA PRO A 573 -6.57 7.89 -11.39
C PRO A 573 -5.71 6.84 -12.08
N GLU A 574 -6.07 5.57 -11.96
CA GLU A 574 -5.43 4.43 -12.60
C GLU A 574 -5.65 4.38 -14.13
N TRP A 575 -6.61 5.14 -14.65
CA TRP A 575 -6.97 5.19 -16.07
C TRP A 575 -6.27 6.30 -16.86
N VAL A 576 -5.35 7.05 -16.23
CA VAL A 576 -4.53 8.05 -16.93
C VAL A 576 -3.68 7.36 -18.00
N THR A 577 -3.79 7.81 -19.25
CA THR A 577 -3.22 7.09 -20.40
C THR A 577 -1.69 7.05 -20.38
N ASP A 578 -1.06 8.00 -19.70
CA ASP A 578 0.39 8.01 -19.46
C ASP A 578 0.91 6.80 -18.67
N ALA A 579 0.04 6.08 -17.95
CA ALA A 579 0.39 4.83 -17.27
C ALA A 579 0.58 3.64 -18.22
N PHE A 580 0.12 3.75 -19.47
CA PHE A 580 0.18 2.68 -20.48
C PHE A 580 1.26 2.94 -21.54
N PRO A 581 1.84 1.91 -22.18
CA PRO A 581 2.88 2.10 -23.21
C PRO A 581 2.32 2.69 -24.53
N ASP A 582 3.18 3.33 -25.32
CA ASP A 582 2.83 4.10 -26.52
C ASP A 582 1.87 3.44 -27.53
N PRO A 583 2.01 2.15 -27.89
CA PRO A 583 1.12 1.53 -28.90
C PRO A 583 -0.35 1.59 -28.47
N VAL A 584 -0.64 1.16 -27.24
CA VAL A 584 -2.01 1.17 -26.70
C VAL A 584 -2.41 2.56 -26.20
N ARG A 585 -1.48 3.37 -25.69
CA ARG A 585 -1.75 4.76 -25.29
C ARG A 585 -2.36 5.57 -26.42
N LYS A 586 -1.76 5.54 -27.62
CA LYS A 586 -2.28 6.27 -28.79
C LYS A 586 -3.69 5.84 -29.19
N LEU A 587 -3.98 4.55 -29.08
CA LEU A 587 -5.31 4.00 -29.32
C LEU A 587 -6.32 4.55 -28.30
N LEU A 588 -5.97 4.48 -27.01
CA LEU A 588 -6.79 5.00 -25.91
C LEU A 588 -7.03 6.50 -26.06
N ASP A 589 -5.99 7.30 -26.33
CA ASP A 589 -6.09 8.74 -26.53
C ASP A 589 -7.03 9.07 -27.69
N THR A 590 -6.91 8.35 -28.81
CA THR A 590 -7.79 8.54 -29.98
C THR A 590 -9.24 8.24 -29.63
N ARG A 591 -9.50 7.13 -28.91
CA ARG A 591 -10.86 6.75 -28.51
C ARG A 591 -11.44 7.71 -27.49
N LEU A 592 -10.66 8.10 -26.48
CA LEU A 592 -11.05 9.07 -25.45
C LEU A 592 -11.34 10.46 -26.05
N ALA A 593 -10.53 10.92 -27.00
CA ALA A 593 -10.77 12.15 -27.75
C ALA A 593 -12.09 12.07 -28.54
N GLY A 594 -12.34 10.95 -29.22
CA GLY A 594 -13.62 10.71 -29.92
C GLY A 594 -14.82 10.73 -28.96
N THR A 595 -14.72 10.05 -27.81
CA THR A 595 -15.76 10.07 -26.77
C THR A 595 -15.97 11.48 -26.21
N PHE A 596 -14.89 12.24 -25.96
CA PHE A 596 -14.97 13.62 -25.52
C PHE A 596 -15.71 14.48 -26.56
N ASP A 597 -15.40 14.33 -27.84
CA ASP A 597 -16.05 15.09 -28.92
C ASP A 597 -17.54 14.79 -29.02
N VAL A 598 -17.96 13.53 -28.90
CA VAL A 598 -19.38 13.14 -28.87
C VAL A 598 -20.07 13.75 -27.65
N GLY A 599 -19.46 13.64 -26.47
CA GLY A 599 -19.99 14.23 -25.24
C GLY A 599 -20.08 15.76 -25.30
N ALA A 600 -19.09 16.42 -25.91
CA ALA A 600 -19.12 17.85 -26.15
C ALA A 600 -20.28 18.25 -27.09
N ARG A 601 -20.61 17.44 -28.11
CA ARG A 601 -21.79 17.68 -28.96
C ARG A 601 -23.10 17.57 -28.18
N HIS A 602 -23.26 16.56 -27.31
CA HIS A 602 -24.43 16.49 -26.42
C HIS A 602 -24.56 17.71 -25.51
N ALA A 603 -23.46 18.11 -24.86
CA ALA A 603 -23.44 19.30 -24.02
C ALA A 603 -23.76 20.57 -24.82
N ARG A 604 -23.27 20.71 -26.07
CA ARG A 604 -23.64 21.83 -26.97
C ARG A 604 -25.13 21.89 -27.27
N VAL A 605 -25.80 20.76 -27.46
CA VAL A 605 -27.27 20.75 -27.67
C VAL A 605 -28.00 21.31 -26.45
N VAL A 606 -27.60 20.89 -25.25
CA VAL A 606 -28.18 21.41 -23.99
C VAL A 606 -27.88 22.91 -23.83
N VAL A 607 -26.64 23.33 -24.08
CA VAL A 607 -26.25 24.75 -24.05
C VAL A 607 -27.04 25.58 -25.07
N ALA A 608 -27.22 25.10 -26.30
CA ALA A 608 -27.96 25.82 -27.33
C ALA A 608 -29.43 26.08 -26.92
N GLN A 609 -30.08 25.09 -26.29
CA GLN A 609 -31.44 25.26 -25.76
C GLN A 609 -31.51 26.33 -24.67
N LEU A 610 -30.53 26.36 -23.76
CA LEU A 610 -30.45 27.36 -22.71
C LEU A 610 -30.16 28.76 -23.26
N LEU A 611 -29.28 28.88 -24.27
CA LEU A 611 -28.97 30.15 -24.92
C LEU A 611 -30.16 30.71 -25.71
N ASN A 612 -30.92 29.86 -26.41
CA ASN A 612 -32.08 30.29 -27.19
C ASN A 612 -33.23 30.84 -26.33
N GLY A 613 -33.30 30.44 -25.06
CA GLY A 613 -34.30 30.92 -24.11
C GLY A 613 -33.89 32.16 -23.31
N ALA A 614 -32.64 32.61 -23.43
CA ALA A 614 -32.10 33.69 -22.59
C ALA A 614 -32.10 35.03 -23.34
N GLU A 615 -32.62 36.08 -22.69
CA GLU A 615 -32.58 37.45 -23.20
C GLU A 615 -31.18 38.06 -23.13
N ASP A 616 -30.37 37.63 -22.16
CA ASP A 616 -29.00 38.11 -21.91
C ASP A 616 -28.02 36.96 -21.68
N ARG A 617 -26.79 37.11 -22.17
CA ARG A 617 -25.72 36.11 -22.09
C ARG A 617 -25.22 35.90 -20.66
N THR A 618 -25.18 36.94 -19.83
CA THR A 618 -24.75 36.80 -18.42
C THR A 618 -25.74 35.92 -17.67
N ARG A 619 -27.04 36.16 -17.88
CA ARG A 619 -28.11 35.33 -17.33
C ARG A 619 -28.05 33.89 -17.85
N ALA A 620 -27.76 33.71 -19.13
CA ALA A 620 -27.58 32.39 -19.72
C ALA A 620 -26.37 31.65 -19.09
N ALA A 621 -25.26 32.34 -18.87
CA ALA A 621 -24.08 31.78 -18.20
C ALA A 621 -24.39 31.33 -16.76
N ASP A 622 -25.17 32.11 -16.01
CA ASP A 622 -25.61 31.73 -14.67
C ASP A 622 -26.58 30.54 -14.68
N GLN A 623 -27.44 30.43 -15.70
CA GLN A 623 -28.33 29.29 -15.88
C GLN A 623 -27.54 28.02 -16.25
N ILE A 624 -26.56 28.11 -17.15
CA ILE A 624 -25.63 27.04 -17.52
C ILE A 624 -24.88 26.52 -16.29
N ALA A 625 -24.40 27.41 -15.41
CA ALA A 625 -23.68 27.03 -14.20
C ALA A 625 -24.57 26.27 -13.18
N ARG A 626 -25.89 26.45 -13.23
CA ARG A 626 -26.84 25.83 -12.29
C ARG A 626 -27.49 24.56 -12.82
N ASP A 627 -27.49 24.33 -14.13
CA ASP A 627 -28.10 23.16 -14.77
C ASP A 627 -27.41 21.85 -14.36
N ASP A 628 -28.17 20.93 -13.76
CA ASP A 628 -27.61 19.68 -13.23
C ASP A 628 -27.13 18.72 -14.33
N GLY A 629 -27.76 18.74 -15.51
CA GLY A 629 -27.31 17.96 -16.66
C GLY A 629 -25.94 18.44 -17.15
N LEU A 630 -25.73 19.75 -17.20
CA LEU A 630 -24.43 20.33 -17.52
C LEU A 630 -23.38 20.09 -16.42
N LYS A 631 -23.75 20.06 -15.13
CA LYS A 631 -22.81 19.64 -14.06
C LYS A 631 -22.37 18.18 -14.25
N ALA A 632 -23.28 17.30 -14.65
CA ALA A 632 -22.92 15.91 -14.96
C ALA A 632 -21.99 15.84 -16.19
N TRP A 633 -22.25 16.61 -17.24
CA TRP A 633 -21.35 16.72 -18.39
C TRP A 633 -19.98 17.30 -18.03
N SER A 634 -19.95 18.35 -17.22
CA SER A 634 -18.72 18.95 -16.66
C SER A 634 -17.85 17.88 -16.02
N ARG A 635 -18.43 17.07 -15.12
CA ARG A 635 -17.73 15.99 -14.44
C ARG A 635 -17.23 14.93 -15.43
N LEU A 636 -18.09 14.42 -16.30
CA LEU A 636 -17.72 13.37 -17.25
C LEU A 636 -16.62 13.84 -18.22
N LEU A 637 -16.78 15.01 -18.84
CA LEU A 637 -15.80 15.56 -19.77
C LEU A 637 -14.50 15.97 -19.06
N GLY A 638 -14.60 16.41 -17.81
CA GLY A 638 -13.45 16.66 -16.94
C GLY A 638 -12.63 15.39 -16.68
N LEU A 639 -13.28 14.25 -16.41
CA LEU A 639 -12.61 12.96 -16.27
C LEU A 639 -11.91 12.54 -17.58
N LEU A 640 -12.58 12.64 -18.73
CA LEU A 640 -11.99 12.29 -20.03
C LEU A 640 -10.76 13.15 -20.37
N ARG A 641 -10.82 14.46 -20.06
CA ARG A 641 -9.65 15.35 -20.19
C ARG A 641 -8.56 14.97 -19.19
N LYS A 642 -8.90 14.63 -17.95
CA LYS A 642 -7.93 14.24 -16.92
C LYS A 642 -7.17 12.98 -17.30
N TRP A 643 -7.83 12.00 -17.91
CA TRP A 643 -7.16 10.76 -18.33
C TRP A 643 -6.21 10.96 -19.52
N THR A 644 -6.46 11.95 -20.38
CA THR A 644 -5.63 12.24 -21.57
C THR A 644 -4.61 13.36 -21.35
N ALA A 645 -4.78 14.18 -20.32
CA ALA A 645 -3.88 15.27 -20.00
C ALA A 645 -2.61 14.75 -19.33
N PRO A 646 -1.42 15.29 -19.67
CA PRO A 646 -0.20 15.03 -18.93
C PRO A 646 -0.41 15.42 -17.44
N PRO A 647 0.12 14.65 -16.47
CA PRO A 647 -0.14 14.87 -15.03
C PRO A 647 0.13 16.29 -14.52
N ALA A 648 1.02 17.03 -15.18
CA ALA A 648 1.38 18.40 -14.83
C ALA A 648 0.42 19.47 -15.38
N THR A 649 -0.52 19.10 -16.26
CA THR A 649 -1.40 20.06 -16.93
C THR A 649 -2.67 20.25 -16.10
N PRO A 650 -2.96 21.48 -15.61
CA PRO A 650 -4.20 21.72 -14.88
C PRO A 650 -5.39 21.51 -15.82
N VAL A 651 -6.28 20.59 -15.45
CA VAL A 651 -7.49 20.29 -16.20
C VAL A 651 -8.55 21.33 -15.84
N VAL A 652 -8.90 22.17 -16.81
CA VAL A 652 -9.98 23.15 -16.64
C VAL A 652 -11.32 22.47 -16.96
N ASP A 653 -12.27 22.62 -16.04
CA ASP A 653 -13.66 22.20 -16.21
C ASP A 653 -14.29 22.86 -17.45
N PRO A 654 -14.73 22.08 -18.47
CA PRO A 654 -15.28 22.62 -19.71
C PRO A 654 -16.52 23.52 -19.55
N VAL A 655 -17.36 23.27 -18.54
CA VAL A 655 -18.55 24.10 -18.30
C VAL A 655 -18.15 25.39 -17.61
N ARG A 656 -17.25 25.33 -16.63
CA ARG A 656 -16.68 26.54 -16.02
C ARG A 656 -15.97 27.41 -17.06
N GLU A 657 -15.19 26.80 -17.95
CA GLU A 657 -14.52 27.47 -19.06
C GLU A 657 -15.54 28.23 -19.94
N LEU A 658 -16.66 27.58 -20.29
CA LEU A 658 -17.75 28.21 -21.05
C LEU A 658 -18.41 29.35 -20.28
N VAL A 659 -18.73 29.16 -18.99
CA VAL A 659 -19.40 30.19 -18.16
C VAL A 659 -18.50 31.42 -18.03
N GLU A 660 -17.22 31.24 -17.73
CA GLU A 660 -16.26 32.33 -17.66
C GLU A 660 -16.11 33.05 -19.01
N PHE A 661 -16.11 32.29 -20.11
CA PHE A 661 -16.06 32.86 -21.45
C PHE A 661 -17.30 33.69 -21.80
N LEU A 662 -18.51 33.19 -21.51
CA LEU A 662 -19.76 33.90 -21.79
C LEU A 662 -19.92 35.18 -20.97
N LYS A 663 -19.33 35.24 -19.77
CA LYS A 663 -19.31 36.42 -18.91
C LYS A 663 -18.33 37.51 -19.38
N ARG A 664 -17.41 37.19 -20.29
CA ARG A 664 -16.49 38.18 -20.87
C ARG A 664 -17.20 38.94 -21.99
N ASP A 665 -17.29 40.25 -21.84
CA ASP A 665 -17.88 41.18 -22.82
C ASP A 665 -16.85 41.70 -23.84
N ARG A 666 -15.57 41.68 -23.45
CA ARG A 666 -14.43 42.17 -24.22
C ARG A 666 -13.29 41.15 -24.28
N PHE A 667 -12.69 41.06 -25.46
CA PHE A 667 -11.51 40.27 -25.75
C PHE A 667 -10.48 41.17 -26.43
N ASP A 668 -9.26 41.20 -25.92
CA ASP A 668 -8.18 41.95 -26.56
C ASP A 668 -7.37 40.97 -27.43
N LEU A 669 -7.54 41.04 -28.75
CA LEU A 669 -6.84 40.14 -29.68
C LEU A 669 -5.44 40.68 -29.94
N ASP A 670 -4.45 40.12 -29.25
CA ASP A 670 -3.04 40.53 -29.37
C ASP A 670 -2.34 39.85 -30.55
N LEU A 671 -2.51 40.43 -31.74
CA LEU A 671 -1.94 39.93 -32.99
C LEU A 671 -0.51 40.49 -33.21
N ARG A 672 0.44 40.19 -32.33
CA ARG A 672 1.84 40.69 -32.52
C ARG A 672 2.54 40.11 -33.73
N SER A 673 2.18 38.88 -34.07
CA SER A 673 2.62 38.20 -35.28
C SER A 673 1.56 37.19 -35.70
N VAL A 674 1.45 36.93 -36.99
CA VAL A 674 0.56 35.93 -37.55
C VAL A 674 1.37 35.07 -38.51
N VAL A 675 1.35 33.76 -38.32
CA VAL A 675 2.02 32.80 -39.19
C VAL A 675 0.96 32.10 -40.02
N VAL A 676 1.06 32.23 -41.35
CA VAL A 676 0.18 31.54 -42.30
C VAL A 676 0.99 30.48 -43.03
N THR A 677 0.63 29.21 -42.84
CA THR A 677 1.21 28.07 -43.53
C THR A 677 0.37 27.75 -44.76
N LEU A 678 0.99 27.80 -45.94
CA LEU A 678 0.38 27.52 -47.23
C LEU A 678 0.93 26.21 -47.80
N PRO A 679 0.09 25.21 -48.15
CA PRO A 679 0.54 24.04 -48.89
C PRO A 679 1.20 24.44 -50.22
N ASP A 680 2.31 23.79 -50.58
CA ASP A 680 3.05 24.08 -51.81
C ASP A 680 2.21 23.76 -53.07
N ASP A 681 1.18 22.92 -52.94
CA ASP A 681 0.28 22.45 -54.00
C ASP A 681 -1.12 23.08 -53.98
N LEU A 682 -1.37 24.06 -53.08
CA LEU A 682 -2.71 24.64 -52.86
C LEU A 682 -3.42 25.12 -54.13
N LEU A 683 -2.66 25.62 -55.11
CA LEU A 683 -3.17 26.19 -56.37
C LEU A 683 -2.49 25.59 -57.61
N GLU A 684 -2.16 24.30 -57.56
CA GLU A 684 -1.35 23.56 -58.56
C GLU A 684 0.11 24.05 -58.68
N GLN A 685 0.41 25.22 -58.10
CA GLN A 685 1.72 25.85 -58.03
C GLN A 685 1.89 26.50 -56.66
N ARG A 686 3.15 26.69 -56.28
CA ARG A 686 3.52 27.30 -55.00
C ARG A 686 2.93 28.70 -54.87
N PRO A 687 1.98 28.93 -53.94
CA PRO A 687 1.42 30.25 -53.74
C PRO A 687 2.41 31.15 -52.99
N GLU A 688 2.56 32.38 -53.46
CA GLU A 688 3.34 33.43 -52.78
C GLU A 688 2.41 34.53 -52.27
N PRO A 689 2.55 34.96 -51.01
CA PRO A 689 1.80 36.11 -50.49
C PRO A 689 2.05 37.37 -51.31
N ARG A 690 0.98 38.13 -51.57
CA ARG A 690 1.03 39.41 -52.25
C ARG A 690 0.37 40.49 -51.40
N GLY A 691 1.19 41.44 -50.95
CA GLY A 691 0.76 42.55 -50.10
C GLY A 691 0.64 42.16 -48.63
N SER A 692 -0.10 42.96 -47.87
CA SER A 692 -0.30 42.74 -46.44
C SER A 692 -1.39 41.71 -46.17
N PHE A 693 -1.23 40.93 -45.10
CA PHE A 693 -2.35 40.25 -44.46
C PHE A 693 -3.21 41.32 -43.78
N VAL A 694 -4.53 41.30 -44.00
CA VAL A 694 -5.44 42.34 -43.49
C VAL A 694 -6.49 41.69 -42.62
N VAL A 695 -6.61 42.15 -41.37
CA VAL A 695 -7.71 41.79 -40.47
C VAL A 695 -8.67 42.97 -40.41
N THR A 696 -9.92 42.76 -40.79
CA THR A 696 -10.97 43.78 -40.74
C THR A 696 -11.86 43.51 -39.53
N HIS A 697 -11.88 44.46 -38.59
CA HIS A 697 -12.76 44.47 -37.42
C HIS A 697 -13.87 45.47 -37.63
N THR A 698 -15.12 45.04 -37.51
CA THR A 698 -16.29 45.88 -37.64
C THR A 698 -17.02 45.91 -36.30
N PRO A 699 -16.78 46.93 -35.45
CA PRO A 699 -17.51 47.07 -34.19
C PRO A 699 -19.02 47.06 -34.44
N ALA A 700 -19.81 46.47 -33.55
CA ALA A 700 -21.27 46.49 -33.66
C ALA A 700 -21.80 47.94 -33.77
N GLY A 701 -22.41 48.28 -34.91
CA GLY A 701 -22.88 49.64 -35.22
C GLY A 701 -21.80 50.66 -35.58
N GLY A 702 -20.54 50.23 -35.74
CA GLY A 702 -19.40 51.07 -36.09
C GLY A 702 -18.90 50.87 -37.53
N ALA A 703 -18.01 51.75 -37.98
CA ALA A 703 -17.31 51.60 -39.25
C ALA A 703 -16.21 50.53 -39.18
N PRO A 704 -15.99 49.74 -40.25
CA PRO A 704 -14.89 48.78 -40.32
C PRO A 704 -13.52 49.43 -40.11
N ARG A 705 -12.65 48.74 -39.39
CA ARG A 705 -11.25 49.11 -39.12
C ARG A 705 -10.33 48.02 -39.65
N GLU A 706 -9.34 48.40 -40.44
CA GLU A 706 -8.36 47.47 -41.01
C GLU A 706 -7.06 47.50 -40.22
N TYR A 707 -6.58 46.31 -39.86
CA TYR A 707 -5.26 46.09 -39.27
C TYR A 707 -4.41 45.35 -40.31
N LYS A 708 -3.34 46.00 -40.77
CA LYS A 708 -2.47 45.48 -41.83
C LYS A 708 -1.22 44.87 -41.23
N PHE A 709 -0.80 43.74 -41.76
CA PHE A 709 0.39 43.01 -41.35
C PHE A 709 1.26 42.75 -42.57
N ARG A 710 2.47 43.29 -42.57
CA ARG A 710 3.45 43.09 -43.65
C ARG A 710 4.15 41.75 -43.47
N VAL A 711 4.47 41.09 -44.58
CA VAL A 711 5.27 39.85 -44.54
C VAL A 711 6.70 40.15 -44.05
N GLU A 712 7.23 39.27 -43.23
CA GLU A 712 8.60 39.31 -42.71
C GLU A 712 9.41 38.14 -43.29
N GLY A 713 10.36 38.45 -44.17
CA GLY A 713 11.20 37.47 -44.87
C GLY A 713 10.50 36.76 -46.04
N ASP A 714 11.18 35.77 -46.63
CA ASP A 714 10.74 35.05 -47.84
C ASP A 714 9.88 33.80 -47.55
N GLY A 715 9.48 33.61 -46.29
CA GLY A 715 8.81 32.40 -45.82
C GLY A 715 9.77 31.25 -45.51
N ARG A 716 9.41 30.42 -44.53
CA ARG A 716 10.16 29.23 -44.10
C ARG A 716 9.48 27.98 -44.64
N ARG A 717 10.21 27.16 -45.40
CA ARG A 717 9.68 25.89 -45.90
C ARG A 717 9.59 24.86 -44.77
N GLU A 718 8.42 24.23 -44.63
CA GLU A 718 8.09 23.20 -43.65
C GLU A 718 7.50 22.00 -44.40
N HIS A 719 8.34 21.03 -44.75
CA HIS A 719 7.95 19.86 -45.56
C HIS A 719 7.28 20.25 -46.89
N ALA A 720 5.99 19.92 -47.06
CA ALA A 720 5.19 20.19 -48.26
C ALA A 720 4.41 21.52 -48.18
N ALA A 721 4.79 22.41 -47.26
CA ALA A 721 4.18 23.72 -47.11
C ALA A 721 5.24 24.81 -46.88
N THR A 722 4.85 26.06 -47.08
CA THR A 722 5.66 27.24 -46.77
C THR A 722 4.94 28.09 -45.71
N ALA A 723 5.60 28.36 -44.59
CA ALA A 723 5.11 29.20 -43.50
C ALA A 723 5.59 30.65 -43.66
N PHE A 724 4.66 31.59 -43.73
CA PHE A 724 4.94 33.03 -43.85
C PHE A 724 4.59 33.75 -42.56
N THR A 725 5.54 34.50 -42.01
CA THR A 725 5.32 35.33 -40.82
C THR A 725 4.91 36.73 -41.23
N PHE A 726 3.84 37.24 -40.62
CA PHE A 726 3.32 38.59 -40.83
C PHE A 726 3.42 39.37 -39.51
N VAL A 727 3.95 40.59 -39.60
CA VAL A 727 4.11 41.51 -38.46
C VAL A 727 3.31 42.79 -38.70
N PRO A 728 2.78 43.45 -37.66
CA PRO A 728 2.00 44.68 -37.79
C PRO A 728 2.71 45.76 -38.63
N ASP A 729 1.98 46.35 -39.57
CA ASP A 729 2.42 47.48 -40.39
C ASP A 729 2.07 48.80 -39.69
N GLY A 730 2.69 49.03 -38.53
CA GLY A 730 2.43 50.16 -37.64
C GLY A 730 2.58 49.81 -36.15
N PRO A 731 2.25 50.74 -35.23
CA PRO A 731 2.21 50.42 -33.80
C PRO A 731 1.20 49.30 -33.57
N SER A 732 1.68 48.15 -33.08
CA SER A 732 0.85 47.00 -32.75
C SER A 732 -0.14 47.40 -31.66
N ALA A 733 -1.42 47.44 -32.01
CA ALA A 733 -2.51 47.61 -31.06
C ALA A 733 -3.25 46.28 -30.95
N ALA A 734 -3.51 45.83 -29.72
CA ALA A 734 -4.47 44.77 -29.48
C ALA A 734 -5.83 45.20 -30.04
N ILE A 735 -6.51 44.32 -30.78
CA ILE A 735 -7.83 44.62 -31.36
C ILE A 735 -8.87 44.44 -30.24
N PRO A 736 -9.53 45.51 -29.75
CA PRO A 736 -10.55 45.37 -28.72
C PRO A 736 -11.81 44.82 -29.37
N TYR A 737 -11.99 43.51 -29.26
CA TYR A 737 -13.13 42.79 -29.82
C TYR A 737 -14.23 42.65 -28.77
N ARG A 738 -15.47 42.96 -29.13
CA ARG A 738 -16.66 42.63 -28.33
C ARG A 738 -17.47 41.58 -29.05
N SER A 739 -18.18 40.78 -28.26
CA SER A 739 -19.20 39.87 -28.78
C SER A 739 -20.20 40.59 -29.70
N GLY A 740 -20.45 40.02 -30.88
CA GLY A 740 -21.30 40.61 -31.92
C GLY A 740 -20.54 41.49 -32.92
N ASP A 741 -19.28 41.83 -32.66
CA ASP A 741 -18.45 42.51 -33.64
C ASP A 741 -18.16 41.60 -34.84
N GLY A 742 -18.08 42.22 -36.02
CA GLY A 742 -17.63 41.57 -37.23
C GLY A 742 -16.11 41.37 -37.21
N LEU A 743 -15.63 40.19 -37.59
CA LEU A 743 -14.21 39.97 -37.89
C LEU A 743 -14.05 39.18 -39.18
N THR A 744 -13.21 39.66 -40.08
CA THR A 744 -12.75 38.91 -41.25
C THR A 744 -11.25 39.10 -41.41
N ALA A 745 -10.60 38.17 -42.10
CA ALA A 745 -9.23 38.39 -42.54
C ALA A 745 -9.06 38.03 -44.01
N ALA A 746 -8.10 38.65 -44.66
CA ALA A 746 -7.77 38.38 -46.05
C ALA A 746 -6.26 38.41 -46.32
N LEU A 747 -5.81 37.54 -47.22
CA LEU A 747 -4.44 37.50 -47.72
C LEU A 747 -4.45 37.42 -49.25
N GLY A 748 -3.83 38.40 -49.93
CA GLY A 748 -3.58 38.29 -51.37
C GLY A 748 -2.52 37.23 -51.66
N LEU A 749 -2.70 36.45 -52.72
CA LEU A 749 -1.76 35.43 -53.19
C LEU A 749 -1.49 35.59 -54.69
N ARG A 750 -0.31 35.14 -55.12
CA ARG A 750 0.06 34.97 -56.52
C ARG A 750 0.52 33.54 -56.76
N ALA A 751 -0.03 32.88 -57.77
CA ALA A 751 0.38 31.55 -58.22
C ALA A 751 0.21 31.46 -59.74
N GLY A 752 1.23 31.00 -60.47
CA GLY A 752 1.15 30.83 -61.94
C GLY A 752 0.74 32.07 -62.73
N GLY A 753 1.14 33.26 -62.26
CA GLY A 753 0.77 34.54 -62.88
C GLY A 753 -0.68 34.98 -62.65
N ARG A 754 -1.48 34.21 -61.91
CA ARG A 754 -2.84 34.57 -61.50
C ARG A 754 -2.84 35.13 -60.08
N GLU A 755 -3.80 36.00 -59.81
CA GLU A 755 -4.01 36.59 -58.48
C GLU A 755 -5.19 35.90 -57.78
N TYR A 756 -4.98 35.55 -56.53
CA TYR A 756 -5.96 34.92 -55.66
C TYR A 756 -6.03 35.68 -54.33
N ARG A 757 -7.05 35.38 -53.53
CA ARG A 757 -7.24 35.91 -52.19
C ARG A 757 -7.72 34.80 -51.27
N LEU A 758 -7.05 34.60 -50.15
CA LEU A 758 -7.59 33.82 -49.04
C LEU A 758 -8.48 34.72 -48.19
N VAL A 759 -9.64 34.23 -47.77
CA VAL A 759 -10.62 34.94 -46.96
C VAL A 759 -11.06 34.07 -45.79
N TRP A 760 -10.79 34.53 -44.57
CA TRP A 760 -11.29 33.96 -43.31
C TRP A 760 -12.62 34.61 -42.95
N SER A 761 -13.71 34.08 -43.51
CA SER A 761 -15.07 34.55 -43.29
C SER A 761 -16.01 33.49 -42.69
N GLY A 762 -15.60 32.22 -42.66
CA GLY A 762 -16.35 31.12 -42.05
C GLY A 762 -15.87 30.85 -40.64
N GLY A 763 -16.80 30.67 -39.70
CA GLY A 763 -16.54 30.38 -38.29
C GLY A 763 -17.67 29.53 -37.70
N ARG A 764 -17.44 28.96 -36.52
CA ARG A 764 -18.43 28.18 -35.76
C ARG A 764 -19.44 29.09 -35.06
N SER A 765 -19.04 30.31 -34.71
CA SER A 765 -19.86 31.28 -33.97
C SER A 765 -20.18 32.54 -34.79
N ALA A 766 -21.46 32.88 -34.89
CA ALA A 766 -21.90 34.17 -35.42
C ALA A 766 -21.60 35.34 -34.47
N VAL A 767 -21.48 35.05 -33.17
CA VAL A 767 -21.29 36.05 -32.09
C VAL A 767 -19.81 36.31 -31.81
N TYR A 768 -18.97 35.28 -31.86
CA TYR A 768 -17.53 35.38 -31.57
C TYR A 768 -16.72 35.10 -32.84
N GLN A 769 -16.81 36.02 -33.81
CA GLN A 769 -16.26 35.88 -35.16
C GLN A 769 -14.72 35.88 -35.23
N PHE A 770 -14.02 36.10 -34.11
CA PHE A 770 -12.57 35.85 -34.07
C PHE A 770 -12.21 34.37 -34.25
N ASP A 771 -13.19 33.48 -34.05
CA ASP A 771 -13.02 32.05 -34.31
C ASP A 771 -12.75 31.73 -35.79
N ARG A 772 -13.14 32.63 -36.70
CA ARG A 772 -12.88 32.53 -38.14
C ARG A 772 -11.39 32.44 -38.46
N LEU A 773 -10.54 33.01 -37.60
CA LEU A 773 -9.09 32.93 -37.77
C LEU A 773 -8.54 31.52 -37.52
N TRP A 774 -9.26 30.67 -36.79
CA TRP A 774 -8.91 29.26 -36.58
C TRP A 774 -9.45 28.35 -37.69
N ALA A 775 -10.46 28.78 -38.42
CA ALA A 775 -11.07 28.00 -39.49
C ALA A 775 -10.21 28.03 -40.77
N PRO A 776 -10.27 26.98 -41.61
CA PRO A 776 -9.69 27.04 -42.94
C PRO A 776 -10.29 28.21 -43.74
N PRO A 777 -9.47 29.05 -44.40
CA PRO A 777 -9.97 30.11 -45.24
C PRO A 777 -10.64 29.55 -46.50
N LYS A 778 -11.35 30.42 -47.20
CA LYS A 778 -11.76 30.17 -48.58
C LYS A 778 -10.79 30.88 -49.53
N VAL A 779 -10.46 30.25 -50.65
CA VAL A 779 -9.72 30.88 -51.74
C VAL A 779 -10.68 31.45 -52.78
N GLU A 780 -10.43 32.68 -53.18
CA GLU A 780 -11.18 33.43 -54.19
C GLU A 780 -10.22 33.84 -55.30
N LYS A 781 -10.58 33.59 -56.56
CA LYS A 781 -9.83 34.13 -57.71
C LYS A 781 -10.18 35.61 -57.89
N VAL A 782 -9.18 36.48 -58.00
CA VAL A 782 -9.41 37.92 -58.23
C VAL A 782 -9.98 38.11 -59.65
N GLY A 783 -11.23 38.55 -59.76
CA GLY A 783 -11.96 38.69 -61.03
C GLY A 783 -13.42 39.12 -60.81
N PRO A 784 -14.21 39.31 -61.90
CA PRO A 784 -15.56 39.90 -61.83
C PRO A 784 -16.60 39.08 -61.06
N LEU A 785 -16.36 37.79 -60.80
CA LEU A 785 -17.23 36.89 -60.06
C LEU A 785 -16.37 35.86 -59.29
N PRO A 786 -15.88 36.17 -58.08
CA PRO A 786 -15.14 35.22 -57.28
C PRO A 786 -16.10 34.11 -56.78
N VAL A 787 -15.81 32.86 -57.12
CA VAL A 787 -16.45 31.70 -56.47
C VAL A 787 -15.52 31.28 -55.33
N PRO A 788 -15.94 31.42 -54.06
CA PRO A 788 -15.10 31.07 -52.93
C PRO A 788 -15.07 29.55 -52.74
N GLU A 789 -13.90 28.95 -52.86
CA GLU A 789 -13.64 27.53 -52.65
C GLU A 789 -12.93 27.30 -51.31
N PRO A 790 -13.17 26.22 -50.56
CA PRO A 790 -12.40 25.95 -49.35
C PRO A 790 -10.91 25.75 -49.69
N ALA A 791 -10.01 26.28 -48.86
CA ALA A 791 -8.57 26.14 -49.02
C ALA A 791 -8.03 25.13 -47.97
N PRO A 792 -8.18 23.81 -48.18
CA PRO A 792 -7.73 22.81 -47.23
C PRO A 792 -6.21 22.88 -47.03
N GLY A 793 -5.77 22.57 -45.81
CA GLY A 793 -4.35 22.57 -45.45
C GLY A 793 -3.75 23.95 -45.16
N VAL A 794 -4.44 25.05 -45.48
CA VAL A 794 -4.02 26.39 -45.04
C VAL A 794 -4.26 26.53 -43.54
N ARG A 795 -3.21 26.87 -42.80
CA ARG A 795 -3.25 27.04 -41.33
C ARG A 795 -2.81 28.45 -40.95
N LEU A 796 -3.56 29.07 -40.04
CA LEU A 796 -3.18 30.33 -39.40
C LEU A 796 -2.84 30.05 -37.93
N VAL A 797 -1.70 30.57 -37.46
CA VAL A 797 -1.26 30.47 -36.06
C VAL A 797 -0.85 31.87 -35.59
N VAL A 798 -1.22 32.23 -34.36
CA VAL A 798 -0.84 33.51 -33.75
C VAL A 798 0.12 33.26 -32.57
N PRO A 799 1.43 33.55 -32.71
CA PRO A 799 2.40 33.44 -31.62
C PRO A 799 2.37 34.64 -30.66
N PRO A 800 2.68 34.44 -29.35
CA PRO A 800 2.76 33.15 -28.66
C PRO A 800 1.38 32.46 -28.57
N PRO A 801 1.32 31.13 -28.42
CA PRO A 801 0.06 30.43 -28.24
C PRO A 801 -0.75 30.99 -27.06
N GLY A 802 -2.06 31.15 -27.25
CA GLY A 802 -2.99 31.67 -26.25
C GLY A 802 -3.32 33.17 -26.36
N THR A 803 -2.72 33.90 -27.31
CA THR A 803 -3.06 35.31 -27.60
C THR A 803 -4.44 35.46 -28.23
N LEU A 804 -4.82 34.53 -29.11
CA LEU A 804 -6.19 34.41 -29.57
C LEU A 804 -7.01 33.63 -28.51
N PRO A 805 -8.13 34.19 -28.04
CA PRO A 805 -9.00 33.46 -27.11
C PRO A 805 -9.44 32.13 -27.74
N ALA A 806 -9.29 31.04 -26.99
CA ALA A 806 -9.84 29.76 -27.37
C ALA A 806 -11.37 29.80 -27.23
N ILE A 807 -12.08 29.29 -28.23
CA ILE A 807 -13.52 29.07 -28.11
C ILE A 807 -13.75 27.82 -27.26
N PRO A 808 -14.50 27.91 -26.14
CA PRO A 808 -14.77 26.76 -25.31
C PRO A 808 -15.38 25.62 -26.11
N ALA A 809 -14.95 24.39 -25.82
CA ALA A 809 -15.42 23.21 -26.54
C ALA A 809 -16.95 23.03 -26.50
N LEU A 810 -17.62 23.61 -25.49
CA LEU A 810 -19.07 23.51 -25.27
C LEU A 810 -19.88 24.66 -25.90
N LEU A 811 -19.24 25.65 -26.53
CA LEU A 811 -19.99 26.68 -27.25
C LEU A 811 -20.66 26.03 -28.48
N PRO A 812 -21.99 26.16 -28.64
CA PRO A 812 -22.70 25.56 -29.76
C PRO A 812 -22.28 26.22 -31.06
N ASP A 813 -22.25 25.41 -32.12
CA ASP A 813 -22.11 25.95 -33.46
C ASP A 813 -23.38 26.74 -33.73
N SER A 814 -23.25 28.01 -34.12
CA SER A 814 -24.39 28.76 -34.60
C SER A 814 -24.84 28.08 -35.88
N ALA A 815 -25.84 27.21 -35.77
CA ALA A 815 -26.62 26.80 -36.92
C ALA A 815 -26.94 28.09 -37.67
N ALA A 816 -26.68 28.11 -38.98
CA ALA A 816 -27.13 29.17 -39.84
C ALA A 816 -28.66 29.19 -39.76
N SER A 817 -29.20 29.78 -38.70
CA SER A 817 -30.61 29.99 -38.51
C SER A 817 -30.95 30.95 -39.63
N GLY A 818 -31.54 30.43 -40.70
CA GLY A 818 -32.17 31.20 -41.76
C GLY A 818 -33.35 31.97 -41.16
N ARG A 819 -33.02 33.02 -40.41
CA ARG A 819 -33.92 34.11 -40.08
C ARG A 819 -33.79 35.19 -41.15
#